data_AF-A0A401KGA5-F1
#
_entry.id   AF-A0A401KGA5-F1
#
_cell.length_a   1.000
_cell.length_b   1.000
_cell.length_c   1.000
_cell.angle_alpha   90.00
_cell.angle_beta   90.00
_cell.angle_gamma   90.00
#
_symmetry.space_group_name_H-M   'P 1'
#
loop_
_entity.id
_entity.type
_entity.pdbx_description
1 polymer ?
#
loop_
_entity_poly.entity_id
_entity_poly.type
_entity_poly.pdbx_seq_one_letter_code
_entity_poly.pdbx_strand_id
1 'polypeptide(L)'
;MGVPLFLRSALLPCRAVPGAYPRESRSIVETTLVQLRCVGTPLLATRYNCVEQLPLSRSSQKRRRYATAASASTPVPVVPYSALTVGVPRETYPNERRVAVTPQNVSLLLKKGFSRVLVERGAGEEAKLHDQVYEQAGATLVDRDSIWSQSNIILKVRSPQQQGSIDEIGALRQGSTIISFLYPAQSKPLVERLASRGVTSFAMDMIPRISRAQTYDALSSMANIAGYKAVLEASNHFGRFLTGQVTAAGKVLVIGAGVAGLSAIASARRLGAIVRGFDTRSAAREQVQSLGAEFIEVDIQEEGSGQGGYAKEMSKEFIEAEMKLFMEQCREVDIIITTALIPGRPAPKLITKEMVAAMKPGSVIVDLAAEAGGNCEATVPGELSKFEDVTVIGYTDLPSRLPTQSSTLYSNNIIKFLLSMSPQEKSFGIDLMDEVVRGSIVTHDGKIIPPAPRPVPPPAPKQEIPTPAKEQAELALSPWKKATRDVATTTAGMGTALALGKATGPVFMSNMLTFGLAGLVGYRAVWGVAPALHSPLMSVTNAISGMVGIGGFFIMGGGYVPSTIPEALGATSVLLAFMNVSGGFVITKRMLDMFKRPTDPPEYPWLYAIPAVLFGGGFLAAASTGMAGLVQAGYLVSSVLCIASISGLASQQTARRGNILGILGVAAGIIASLAAVGFSPEVLTQFGAVAGLGSVAGALIGRRITPTGLPQTVAALHSVVGLAAVLTSIGSVVADISHVSTLHMVTAYLGVLIGGVTFTGSIVAFLKLAGRISSRPMLLPGRHLINTSLLGSNVATMGAFVTMAPGSPAIAATCLGANTLLSFLKGYTTTAAIGGADMPVVITVLNAYSGFALVAEGFMLNNPLLTSVGSLIGVSGSILSYIMCVAMNRSLTNVLFGGIAAPQQAKKIEGEVVQATVDDTVEALSNAESVIIVVGYGMAVAKAQYALAEIVRMLRAKGVTVRFAIHPVAGRMPGQCNVLLAEASVPYDIVLEMDEINDDFPDTDVTLVIGANDTVNPIALEPDSPISGMPVLHAWKSKEVVVMKRSMSSGYADVPNPMFYMPGTRMLFGDAKTSCDAIKSALEARK
;
A
#
# COMPACT_ATOMS: atom_id res chain seq x y z
N MET A 1 -42.41 -19.06 19.68
CA MET A 1 -42.99 -18.85 18.34
C MET A 1 -42.53 -17.49 17.82
N GLY A 2 -42.11 -17.41 16.56
CA GLY A 2 -41.81 -16.16 15.84
C GLY A 2 -40.34 -15.96 15.46
N VAL A 3 -39.94 -16.50 14.30
CA VAL A 3 -38.65 -16.25 13.61
C VAL A 3 -38.94 -15.32 12.41
N PRO A 4 -38.13 -14.27 12.12
CA PRO A 4 -38.11 -13.64 10.81
C PRO A 4 -36.83 -14.01 10.04
N LEU A 5 -36.94 -14.66 8.88
CA LEU A 5 -37.08 -14.09 7.52
C LEU A 5 -35.78 -13.53 6.91
N PHE A 6 -34.95 -14.43 6.36
CA PHE A 6 -33.97 -14.12 5.30
C PHE A 6 -33.82 -15.34 4.39
N LEU A 7 -34.66 -15.43 3.35
CA LEU A 7 -34.49 -16.36 2.22
C LEU A 7 -35.44 -15.95 1.09
N ARG A 8 -35.05 -14.92 0.32
CA ARG A 8 -35.65 -14.61 -0.99
C ARG A 8 -34.75 -13.65 -1.77
N SER A 9 -33.81 -14.21 -2.53
CA SER A 9 -33.29 -13.62 -3.80
C SER A 9 -32.14 -14.46 -4.36
N ALA A 10 -32.45 -15.58 -5.04
CA ALA A 10 -31.50 -16.22 -5.98
C ALA A 10 -32.19 -17.34 -6.77
N LEU A 11 -33.27 -17.06 -7.51
CA LEU A 11 -33.80 -18.00 -8.51
C LEU A 11 -34.62 -17.21 -9.55
N LEU A 12 -33.99 -16.85 -10.67
CA LEU A 12 -34.68 -16.52 -11.92
C LEU A 12 -33.85 -17.11 -13.08
N PRO A 13 -34.45 -17.93 -13.96
CA PRO A 13 -33.79 -18.46 -15.15
C PRO A 13 -33.95 -17.48 -16.33
N CYS A 14 -32.85 -17.18 -17.02
CA CYS A 14 -32.92 -16.46 -18.29
C CYS A 14 -33.55 -17.35 -19.38
N ARG A 15 -34.67 -16.86 -19.93
CA ARG A 15 -35.33 -17.37 -21.15
C ARG A 15 -34.40 -17.24 -22.35
N ALA A 16 -34.21 -18.33 -23.09
CA ALA A 16 -33.70 -18.33 -24.45
C ALA A 16 -34.86 -18.23 -25.46
N VAL A 17 -34.65 -17.52 -26.57
CA VAL A 17 -35.50 -17.53 -27.77
C VAL A 17 -34.61 -17.92 -28.97
N PRO A 18 -35.10 -18.71 -29.96
CA PRO A 18 -34.25 -19.50 -30.86
C PRO A 18 -34.12 -18.94 -32.29
N GLY A 19 -33.09 -19.41 -33.01
CA GLY A 19 -32.91 -19.30 -34.47
C GLY A 19 -31.44 -19.11 -34.83
N ALA A 20 -30.81 -19.77 -35.81
CA ALA A 20 -31.20 -20.77 -36.79
C ALA A 20 -29.91 -21.51 -37.27
N TYR A 21 -30.03 -22.77 -37.66
CA TYR A 21 -29.05 -23.59 -38.41
C TYR A 21 -29.46 -23.62 -39.91
N PRO A 22 -28.72 -24.25 -40.86
CA PRO A 22 -27.31 -24.70 -40.88
C PRO A 22 -26.57 -24.36 -42.21
N ARG A 23 -25.26 -24.67 -42.30
CA ARG A 23 -24.60 -25.26 -43.49
C ARG A 23 -23.26 -25.88 -43.10
N GLU A 24 -23.20 -27.22 -43.08
CA GLU A 24 -22.40 -28.09 -43.97
C GLU A 24 -20.87 -27.95 -43.79
N SER A 25 -20.24 -28.84 -43.02
CA SER A 25 -19.68 -30.15 -43.41
C SER A 25 -18.24 -30.07 -43.96
N ARG A 26 -17.29 -30.67 -43.24
CA ARG A 26 -16.44 -31.78 -43.74
C ARG A 26 -15.50 -32.28 -42.64
N SER A 27 -15.65 -33.56 -42.35
CA SER A 27 -14.73 -34.45 -41.65
C SER A 27 -13.46 -34.70 -42.46
N ILE A 28 -12.30 -34.87 -41.82
CA ILE A 28 -11.35 -35.96 -42.10
C ILE A 28 -10.70 -36.38 -40.76
N VAL A 29 -10.80 -37.68 -40.48
CA VAL A 29 -10.04 -38.46 -39.48
C VAL A 29 -9.08 -39.35 -40.28
N GLU A 30 -7.88 -39.60 -39.75
CA GLU A 30 -7.09 -40.86 -39.77
C GLU A 30 -5.55 -40.58 -39.77
N THR A 31 -4.79 -40.96 -38.72
CA THR A 31 -3.99 -42.22 -38.50
C THR A 31 -2.77 -42.34 -39.47
N THR A 32 -1.54 -42.80 -39.19
CA THR A 32 -0.77 -43.38 -38.05
C THR A 32 0.74 -43.50 -38.47
N LEU A 33 1.63 -43.84 -37.51
CA LEU A 33 2.82 -44.76 -37.60
C LEU A 33 4.11 -44.27 -38.31
N VAL A 34 5.26 -44.10 -37.59
CA VAL A 34 6.38 -45.07 -37.30
C VAL A 34 7.52 -44.94 -38.35
N GLN A 35 8.85 -44.98 -38.11
CA GLN A 35 9.74 -45.51 -37.05
C GLN A 35 11.21 -45.01 -37.26
N LEU A 36 12.00 -45.01 -36.17
CA LEU A 36 13.43 -45.40 -36.01
C LEU A 36 14.59 -44.78 -36.84
N ARG A 37 15.61 -44.26 -36.13
CA ARG A 37 16.84 -45.04 -35.81
C ARG A 37 17.72 -44.37 -34.72
N CYS A 38 18.19 -45.21 -33.81
CA CYS A 38 19.15 -44.94 -32.74
C CYS A 38 20.62 -44.96 -33.21
N VAL A 39 21.49 -44.53 -32.28
CA VAL A 39 22.90 -44.91 -31.94
C VAL A 39 23.62 -43.59 -31.61
N GLY A 40 24.27 -43.32 -30.48
CA GLY A 40 24.76 -44.09 -29.34
C GLY A 40 26.00 -43.33 -28.82
N THR A 41 25.98 -42.87 -27.56
CA THR A 41 27.10 -42.34 -26.74
C THR A 41 28.30 -43.33 -26.66
N PRO A 42 29.54 -43.01 -26.17
CA PRO A 42 29.84 -42.16 -25.00
C PRO A 42 31.26 -41.46 -24.86
N LEU A 43 31.39 -40.64 -23.79
CA LEU A 43 32.51 -40.44 -22.81
C LEU A 43 33.93 -39.88 -23.16
N LEU A 44 34.33 -38.92 -22.28
CA LEU A 44 35.61 -38.72 -21.55
C LEU A 44 36.93 -38.24 -22.24
N ALA A 45 37.36 -37.06 -21.78
CA ALA A 45 38.63 -36.73 -21.11
C ALA A 45 40.00 -36.66 -21.84
N THR A 46 40.63 -35.48 -21.62
CA THR A 46 42.07 -35.18 -21.39
C THR A 46 43.11 -35.18 -22.52
N ARG A 47 43.84 -34.03 -22.52
CA ARG A 47 45.31 -33.83 -22.58
C ARG A 47 46.01 -33.41 -23.89
N TYR A 48 46.80 -32.33 -23.74
CA TYR A 48 48.14 -32.01 -24.27
C TYR A 48 48.39 -31.08 -25.49
N ASN A 49 49.33 -30.15 -25.21
CA ASN A 49 50.39 -29.50 -26.01
C ASN A 49 50.00 -28.46 -27.08
N CYS A 50 50.42 -27.20 -26.97
CA CYS A 50 51.80 -26.63 -26.97
C CYS A 50 52.42 -26.63 -28.37
N VAL A 51 52.46 -25.46 -29.01
CA VAL A 51 53.51 -25.06 -29.95
C VAL A 51 53.80 -23.58 -29.71
N GLU A 52 55.02 -23.33 -29.27
CA GLU A 52 55.69 -22.04 -29.17
C GLU A 52 56.75 -22.02 -30.29
N GLN A 53 56.96 -20.88 -30.97
CA GLN A 53 58.30 -20.41 -31.34
C GLN A 53 58.29 -18.96 -31.89
N LEU A 54 59.21 -18.18 -31.31
CA LEU A 54 59.63 -16.77 -31.44
C LEU A 54 60.40 -16.48 -32.76
N PRO A 55 61.09 -15.32 -32.98
CA PRO A 55 61.09 -13.98 -32.35
C PRO A 55 61.03 -12.81 -33.39
N LEU A 56 60.94 -11.53 -32.97
CA LEU A 56 61.84 -10.43 -33.41
C LEU A 56 61.45 -9.02 -32.89
N SER A 57 62.45 -8.41 -32.27
CA SER A 57 62.89 -7.00 -32.19
C SER A 57 61.94 -5.82 -31.86
N ARG A 58 62.48 -4.99 -30.96
CA ARG A 58 62.02 -3.68 -30.52
C ARG A 58 62.03 -2.67 -31.67
N SER A 59 60.97 -1.89 -31.82
CA SER A 59 61.09 -0.49 -32.24
C SER A 59 60.04 0.40 -31.57
N SER A 60 60.51 1.57 -31.17
CA SER A 60 59.82 2.61 -30.44
C SER A 60 58.77 3.32 -31.28
N GLN A 61 57.50 3.34 -30.87
CA GLN A 61 56.58 4.40 -31.26
C GLN A 61 55.76 4.89 -30.07
N LYS A 62 55.95 6.19 -29.80
CA LYS A 62 55.28 7.02 -28.80
C LYS A 62 53.76 6.87 -28.90
N ARG A 63 53.13 6.29 -27.87
CA ARG A 63 51.68 6.45 -27.64
C ARG A 63 51.41 7.86 -27.14
N ARG A 64 50.85 8.70 -28.02
CA ARG A 64 50.12 9.91 -27.63
C ARG A 64 48.95 9.50 -26.72
N ARG A 65 49.03 9.89 -25.45
CA ARG A 65 47.87 9.94 -24.56
C ARG A 65 46.92 10.99 -25.13
N TYR A 66 45.77 10.56 -25.65
CA TYR A 66 44.60 11.44 -25.71
C TYR A 66 44.12 11.59 -24.26
N ALA A 67 44.64 12.61 -23.59
CA ALA A 67 43.95 13.20 -22.47
C ALA A 67 42.71 13.86 -23.06
N THR A 68 41.54 13.31 -22.78
CA THR A 68 40.28 14.03 -22.90
C THR A 68 40.33 15.19 -21.91
N ALA A 69 40.84 16.32 -22.40
CA ALA A 69 40.65 17.60 -21.75
C ALA A 69 39.15 17.86 -21.68
N ALA A 70 38.54 17.57 -20.52
CA ALA A 70 37.35 18.27 -20.11
C ALA A 70 37.67 19.76 -20.26
N SER A 71 36.90 20.47 -21.09
CA SER A 71 37.00 21.92 -21.18
C SER A 71 36.75 22.48 -19.79
N ALA A 72 37.81 22.97 -19.14
CA ALA A 72 37.68 23.72 -17.91
C ALA A 72 36.79 24.93 -18.22
N SER A 73 35.56 24.91 -17.73
CA SER A 73 34.66 26.05 -17.74
C SER A 73 35.36 27.21 -17.04
N THR A 74 35.46 28.36 -17.71
CA THR A 74 35.90 29.61 -17.11
C THR A 74 35.12 29.82 -15.80
N PRO A 75 35.76 30.11 -14.65
CA PRO A 75 35.04 30.30 -13.40
C PRO A 75 34.05 31.45 -13.54
N VAL A 76 32.76 31.18 -13.31
CA VAL A 76 31.69 32.18 -13.32
C VAL A 76 32.03 33.26 -12.28
N PRO A 77 32.08 34.56 -12.63
CA PRO A 77 32.27 35.63 -11.66
C PRO A 77 31.16 35.62 -10.61
N VAL A 78 31.54 35.58 -9.33
CA VAL A 78 30.60 35.51 -8.20
C VAL A 78 30.74 36.72 -7.27
N VAL A 79 29.61 37.22 -6.76
CA VAL A 79 29.54 38.26 -5.74
C VAL A 79 28.86 37.68 -4.49
N PRO A 80 29.45 37.77 -3.28
CA PRO A 80 28.82 37.29 -2.06
C PRO A 80 27.50 38.03 -1.78
N TYR A 81 26.48 37.33 -1.27
CA TYR A 81 25.21 37.97 -0.88
C TYR A 81 25.40 39.08 0.16
N SER A 82 26.41 38.97 1.03
CA SER A 82 26.74 39.98 2.04
C SER A 82 27.17 41.33 1.47
N ALA A 83 27.54 41.39 0.19
CA ALA A 83 27.87 42.61 -0.54
C ALA A 83 26.71 43.15 -1.39
N LEU A 84 25.56 42.45 -1.41
CA LEU A 84 24.42 42.77 -2.27
C LEU A 84 23.23 43.30 -1.48
N THR A 85 22.68 44.40 -1.98
CA THR A 85 21.45 45.02 -1.50
C THR A 85 20.32 44.81 -2.49
N VAL A 86 19.20 44.26 -2.02
CA VAL A 86 17.99 44.04 -2.82
C VAL A 86 17.02 45.21 -2.61
N GLY A 87 16.48 45.77 -3.69
CA GLY A 87 15.51 46.87 -3.67
C GLY A 87 14.14 46.45 -4.18
N VAL A 88 13.10 46.89 -3.48
CA VAL A 88 11.69 46.64 -3.80
C VAL A 88 10.96 47.98 -3.91
N PRO A 89 10.95 48.62 -5.11
CA PRO A 89 10.28 49.89 -5.31
C PRO A 89 8.76 49.72 -5.33
N ARG A 90 8.04 50.81 -5.08
CA ARG A 90 6.59 50.89 -5.27
C ARG A 90 6.27 50.91 -6.77
N GLU A 91 5.23 50.19 -7.18
CA GLU A 91 4.77 50.24 -8.56
C GLU A 91 4.06 51.56 -8.87
N THR A 92 4.37 52.12 -10.04
CA THR A 92 3.84 53.41 -10.53
C THR A 92 2.85 53.27 -11.67
N TYR A 93 2.73 52.07 -12.26
CA TYR A 93 1.78 51.82 -13.33
C TYR A 93 0.34 51.99 -12.82
N PRO A 94 -0.57 52.65 -13.56
CA PRO A 94 -1.94 52.86 -13.11
C PRO A 94 -2.64 51.55 -12.71
N ASN A 95 -3.30 51.55 -11.55
CA ASN A 95 -4.03 50.39 -10.99
C ASN A 95 -3.19 49.13 -10.70
N GLU A 96 -1.85 49.23 -10.69
CA GLU A 96 -0.99 48.15 -10.20
C GLU A 96 -0.97 48.15 -8.67
N ARG A 97 -1.49 47.07 -8.07
CA ARG A 97 -1.66 46.92 -6.62
C ARG A 97 -0.73 45.87 -6.02
N ARG A 98 -0.02 45.13 -6.86
CA ARG A 98 0.90 44.07 -6.42
C ARG A 98 2.25 44.67 -6.00
N VAL A 99 3.00 43.90 -5.22
CA VAL A 99 4.37 44.20 -4.82
C VAL A 99 5.28 43.00 -5.13
N ALA A 100 6.53 43.26 -5.51
CA ALA A 100 7.43 42.22 -6.00
C ALA A 100 7.90 41.24 -4.91
N VAL A 101 7.99 41.70 -3.65
CA VAL A 101 8.49 40.90 -2.53
C VAL A 101 7.59 41.05 -1.31
N THR A 102 7.19 39.94 -0.71
CA THR A 102 6.41 39.92 0.55
C THR A 102 7.32 39.84 1.78
N PRO A 103 6.85 40.22 2.98
CA PRO A 103 7.63 40.17 4.22
C PRO A 103 8.27 38.79 4.51
N GLN A 104 7.56 37.69 4.22
CA GLN A 104 8.08 36.33 4.39
C GLN A 104 9.37 36.10 3.59
N ASN A 105 9.42 36.59 2.35
CA ASN A 105 10.60 36.45 1.51
C ASN A 105 11.68 37.50 1.79
N VAL A 106 11.35 38.63 2.42
CA VAL A 106 12.35 39.54 3.02
C VAL A 106 13.16 38.79 4.07
N SER A 107 12.48 38.14 5.03
CA SER A 107 13.16 37.36 6.06
C SER A 107 13.98 36.21 5.47
N LEU A 108 13.50 35.57 4.39
CA LEU A 108 14.24 34.53 3.68
C LEU A 108 15.54 35.07 3.05
N LEU A 109 15.50 36.21 2.35
CA LEU A 109 16.69 36.82 1.75
C LEU A 109 17.73 37.17 2.82
N LEU A 110 17.31 37.80 3.91
CA LEU A 110 18.21 38.13 5.02
C LEU A 110 18.82 36.86 5.64
N LYS A 111 18.03 35.81 5.84
CA LYS A 111 18.50 34.50 6.33
C LYS A 111 19.49 33.83 5.37
N LYS A 112 19.35 34.04 4.06
CA LYS A 112 20.30 33.53 3.04
C LYS A 112 21.61 34.32 3.00
N GLY A 113 21.68 35.48 3.64
CA GLY A 113 22.90 36.26 3.82
C GLY A 113 23.00 37.52 2.96
N PHE A 114 21.90 38.00 2.38
CA PHE A 114 21.88 39.30 1.71
C PHE A 114 22.14 40.42 2.72
N SER A 115 22.94 41.42 2.32
CA SER A 115 23.37 42.51 3.20
C SER A 115 22.19 43.27 3.80
N ARG A 116 21.29 43.74 2.91
CA ARG A 116 20.10 44.52 3.25
C ARG A 116 19.01 44.28 2.20
N VAL A 117 17.76 44.38 2.64
CA VAL A 117 16.59 44.45 1.76
C VAL A 117 15.93 45.81 1.98
N LEU A 118 15.92 46.64 0.94
CA LEU A 118 15.33 47.97 0.93
C LEU A 118 13.92 47.90 0.32
N VAL A 119 12.93 48.49 0.99
CA VAL A 119 11.54 48.54 0.52
C VAL A 119 11.06 49.99 0.52
N GLU A 120 10.36 50.41 -0.53
CA GLU A 120 9.80 51.77 -0.62
C GLU A 120 8.67 51.93 0.39
N ARG A 121 8.64 53.07 1.09
CA ARG A 121 7.51 53.39 1.96
C ARG A 121 6.21 53.33 1.16
N GLY A 122 5.27 52.52 1.63
CA GLY A 122 3.98 52.28 0.99
C GLY A 122 4.02 51.35 -0.23
N ALA A 123 5.12 50.63 -0.51
CA ALA A 123 5.20 49.71 -1.65
C ALA A 123 4.15 48.59 -1.61
N GLY A 124 3.85 48.08 -0.40
CA GLY A 124 2.90 46.97 -0.19
C GLY A 124 1.49 47.38 0.19
N GLU A 125 1.19 48.68 0.30
CA GLU A 125 -0.07 49.19 0.88
C GLU A 125 -1.31 48.69 0.10
N GLU A 126 -1.26 48.76 -1.22
CA GLU A 126 -2.33 48.27 -2.11
C GLU A 126 -2.47 46.74 -2.09
N ALA A 127 -1.40 46.02 -1.73
CA ALA A 127 -1.39 44.57 -1.51
C ALA A 127 -1.79 44.17 -0.08
N LYS A 128 -2.19 45.13 0.76
CA LYS A 128 -2.51 44.94 2.20
C LYS A 128 -1.32 44.44 3.02
N LEU A 129 -0.11 44.85 2.63
CA LEU A 129 1.15 44.58 3.30
C LEU A 129 1.75 45.90 3.77
N HIS A 130 1.36 46.34 4.96
CA HIS A 130 1.77 47.63 5.52
C HIS A 130 3.27 47.68 5.83
N ASP A 131 3.84 48.88 5.83
CA ASP A 131 5.24 49.17 6.13
C ASP A 131 5.75 48.47 7.42
N GLN A 132 4.92 48.43 8.48
CA GLN A 132 5.27 47.80 9.76
C GLN A 132 5.61 46.32 9.64
N VAL A 133 4.92 45.56 8.77
CA VAL A 133 5.22 44.12 8.60
C VAL A 133 6.52 43.88 7.84
N TYR A 134 6.95 44.84 7.01
CA TYR A 134 8.26 44.79 6.36
C TYR A 134 9.40 45.08 7.34
N GLU A 135 9.22 46.06 8.24
CA GLU A 135 10.19 46.34 9.30
C GLU A 135 10.35 45.14 10.25
N GLN A 136 9.24 44.52 10.66
CA GLN A 136 9.26 43.30 11.48
C GLN A 136 9.97 42.13 10.79
N ALA A 137 9.85 42.03 9.46
CA ALA A 137 10.57 41.04 8.67
C ALA A 137 12.07 41.33 8.48
N GLY A 138 12.53 42.52 8.91
CA GLY A 138 13.93 42.96 8.87
C GLY A 138 14.30 43.85 7.68
N ALA A 139 13.34 44.30 6.87
CA ALA A 139 13.62 45.25 5.79
C ALA A 139 13.98 46.63 6.33
N THR A 140 14.78 47.39 5.58
CA THR A 140 14.92 48.84 5.80
C THR A 140 13.95 49.58 4.89
N LEU A 141 13.05 50.37 5.48
CA LEU A 141 12.18 51.26 4.72
C LEU A 141 12.92 52.54 4.31
N VAL A 142 12.83 52.90 3.03
CA VAL A 142 13.54 54.05 2.45
C VAL A 142 12.63 54.85 1.50
N ASP A 143 13.04 56.08 1.21
CA ASP A 143 12.42 56.88 0.15
C ASP A 143 12.78 56.35 -1.25
N ARG A 144 12.07 56.86 -2.26
CA ARG A 144 12.21 56.40 -3.64
C ARG A 144 13.64 56.56 -4.18
N ASP A 145 14.25 57.72 -4.02
CA ASP A 145 15.57 58.01 -4.60
C ASP A 145 16.65 57.11 -3.97
N SER A 146 16.52 56.83 -2.69
CA SER A 146 17.38 55.90 -1.95
C SER A 146 17.31 54.46 -2.50
N ILE A 147 16.15 53.96 -2.96
CA ILE A 147 16.05 52.61 -3.53
C ILE A 147 16.85 52.48 -4.80
N TRP A 148 16.59 53.39 -5.74
CA TRP A 148 17.19 53.30 -7.07
C TRP A 148 18.70 53.54 -7.05
N SER A 149 19.20 54.35 -6.10
CA SER A 149 20.62 54.66 -5.95
C SER A 149 21.42 53.61 -5.14
N GLN A 150 20.82 53.00 -4.11
CA GLN A 150 21.53 52.10 -3.18
C GLN A 150 21.40 50.61 -3.51
N SER A 151 20.41 50.19 -4.29
CA SER A 151 20.18 48.77 -4.60
C SER A 151 21.10 48.24 -5.70
N ASN A 152 21.67 47.04 -5.47
CA ASN A 152 22.41 46.31 -6.49
C ASN A 152 21.47 45.48 -7.37
N ILE A 153 20.42 44.91 -6.76
CA ILE A 153 19.41 44.10 -7.42
C ILE A 153 18.05 44.72 -7.16
N ILE A 154 17.31 45.04 -8.21
CA ILE A 154 15.96 45.62 -8.13
C ILE A 154 14.96 44.57 -8.58
N LEU A 155 13.97 44.29 -7.73
CA LEU A 155 12.90 43.35 -7.98
C LEU A 155 11.60 44.12 -8.18
N LYS A 156 11.02 44.02 -9.38
CA LYS A 156 9.77 44.68 -9.76
C LYS A 156 8.76 43.67 -10.30
N VAL A 157 7.50 44.06 -10.27
CA VAL A 157 6.41 43.32 -10.94
C VAL A 157 6.41 43.70 -12.42
N ARG A 158 6.10 44.97 -12.73
CA ARG A 158 6.04 45.46 -14.12
C ARG A 158 7.38 46.04 -14.58
N SER A 159 7.48 46.26 -15.89
CA SER A 159 8.64 46.89 -16.49
C SER A 159 8.86 48.30 -15.93
N PRO A 160 10.12 48.78 -15.84
CA PRO A 160 10.41 50.16 -15.48
C PRO A 160 9.68 51.15 -16.38
N GLN A 161 9.00 52.11 -15.76
CA GLN A 161 8.22 53.10 -16.51
C GLN A 161 9.11 54.13 -17.21
N GLN A 162 8.78 54.40 -18.49
CA GLN A 162 9.47 55.36 -19.35
C GLN A 162 8.63 56.60 -19.66
N GLN A 163 7.31 56.50 -19.52
CA GLN A 163 6.33 57.52 -19.89
C GLN A 163 5.58 57.94 -18.63
N GLY A 164 5.63 59.24 -18.30
CA GLY A 164 5.07 59.81 -17.08
C GLY A 164 6.00 60.87 -16.48
N SER A 165 5.67 61.35 -15.28
CA SER A 165 6.47 62.32 -14.53
C SER A 165 7.76 61.74 -13.91
N ILE A 166 7.99 60.43 -14.05
CA ILE A 166 9.09 59.71 -13.38
C ILE A 166 9.83 58.81 -14.36
N ASP A 167 11.14 59.04 -14.51
CA ASP A 167 12.04 58.20 -15.31
C ASP A 167 12.72 57.13 -14.44
N GLU A 168 12.12 55.93 -14.36
CA GLU A 168 12.65 54.83 -13.55
C GLU A 168 13.95 54.25 -14.14
N ILE A 169 14.14 54.32 -15.46
CA ILE A 169 15.36 53.77 -16.10
C ILE A 169 16.55 54.70 -15.89
N GLY A 170 16.33 56.01 -15.95
CA GLY A 170 17.36 57.00 -15.61
C GLY A 170 17.85 56.86 -14.16
N ALA A 171 16.93 56.54 -13.24
CA ALA A 171 17.22 56.35 -11.83
C ALA A 171 18.04 55.07 -11.52
N LEU A 172 18.01 54.06 -12.39
CA LEU A 172 18.80 52.84 -12.21
C LEU A 172 20.30 53.14 -12.12
N ARG A 173 20.96 52.57 -11.11
CA ARG A 173 22.42 52.60 -10.98
C ARG A 173 23.08 51.80 -12.11
N GLN A 174 24.16 52.33 -12.70
CA GLN A 174 24.95 51.60 -13.69
C GLN A 174 25.55 50.33 -13.06
N GLY A 175 25.46 49.20 -13.77
CA GLY A 175 25.89 47.88 -13.26
C GLY A 175 24.92 47.23 -12.27
N SER A 176 23.73 47.78 -12.07
CA SER A 176 22.67 47.10 -11.30
C SER A 176 22.00 45.99 -12.11
N THR A 177 21.34 45.07 -11.39
CA THR A 177 20.52 44.01 -11.96
C THR A 177 19.05 44.31 -11.73
N ILE A 178 18.20 44.16 -12.73
CA ILE A 178 16.74 44.24 -12.59
C ILE A 178 16.06 42.94 -13.01
N ILE A 179 15.10 42.50 -12.20
CA ILE A 179 14.25 41.33 -12.50
C ILE A 179 12.79 41.79 -12.46
N SER A 180 12.09 41.66 -13.60
CA SER A 180 10.68 42.05 -13.75
C SER A 180 10.07 41.44 -15.01
N PHE A 181 8.78 41.68 -15.28
CA PHE A 181 8.23 41.48 -16.61
C PHE A 181 8.75 42.56 -17.57
N LEU A 182 9.31 42.16 -18.72
CA LEU A 182 9.91 43.09 -19.69
C LEU A 182 9.28 43.00 -21.09
N TYR A 183 8.78 41.83 -21.49
CA TYR A 183 8.21 41.61 -22.83
C TYR A 183 9.13 42.13 -23.96
N PRO A 184 10.36 41.62 -24.07
CA PRO A 184 11.41 42.22 -24.91
C PRO A 184 11.09 42.20 -26.41
N ALA A 185 10.25 41.27 -26.87
CA ALA A 185 9.82 41.21 -28.27
C ALA A 185 8.89 42.36 -28.65
N GLN A 186 8.04 42.80 -27.72
CA GLN A 186 7.08 43.89 -27.89
C GLN A 186 7.69 45.26 -27.54
N SER A 187 8.65 45.29 -26.60
CA SER A 187 9.16 46.52 -26.01
C SER A 187 10.63 46.79 -26.37
N LYS A 188 10.97 46.85 -27.67
CA LYS A 188 12.36 47.11 -28.12
C LYS A 188 12.98 48.41 -27.54
N PRO A 189 12.26 49.55 -27.49
CA PRO A 189 12.80 50.78 -26.91
C PRO A 189 13.14 50.67 -25.42
N LEU A 190 12.45 49.80 -24.68
CA LEU A 190 12.75 49.50 -23.28
C LEU A 190 14.11 48.81 -23.14
N VAL A 191 14.32 47.77 -23.94
CA VAL A 191 15.54 46.97 -23.93
C VAL A 191 16.77 47.80 -24.32
N GLU A 192 16.65 48.62 -25.36
CA GLU A 192 17.73 49.50 -25.83
C GLU A 192 18.14 50.51 -24.75
N ARG A 193 17.17 51.09 -24.03
CA ARG A 193 17.45 52.06 -22.97
C ARG A 193 18.09 51.40 -21.74
N LEU A 194 17.63 50.21 -21.33
CA LEU A 194 18.27 49.42 -20.27
C LEU A 194 19.73 49.07 -20.63
N ALA A 195 19.98 48.69 -21.89
CA ALA A 195 21.32 48.45 -22.40
C ALA A 195 22.19 49.71 -22.37
N SER A 196 21.68 50.86 -22.84
CA SER A 196 22.43 52.13 -22.81
C SER A 196 22.79 52.58 -21.38
N ARG A 197 22.00 52.17 -20.38
CA ARG A 197 22.26 52.49 -18.96
C ARG A 197 23.30 51.57 -18.32
N GLY A 198 23.73 50.52 -19.03
CA GLY A 198 24.68 49.53 -18.52
C GLY A 198 24.06 48.62 -17.44
N VAL A 199 22.77 48.34 -17.54
CA VAL A 199 22.02 47.51 -16.59
C VAL A 199 21.91 46.08 -17.10
N THR A 200 22.03 45.11 -16.20
CA THR A 200 21.73 43.70 -16.47
C THR A 200 20.25 43.43 -16.17
N SER A 201 19.51 42.84 -17.10
CA SER A 201 18.06 42.65 -16.94
C SER A 201 17.61 41.23 -17.24
N PHE A 202 16.71 40.72 -16.39
CA PHE A 202 16.07 39.43 -16.54
C PHE A 202 14.55 39.61 -16.70
N ALA A 203 14.01 38.98 -17.74
CA ALA A 203 12.59 38.97 -18.05
C ALA A 203 11.92 37.74 -17.44
N MET A 204 11.05 37.96 -16.46
CA MET A 204 10.23 36.89 -15.85
C MET A 204 9.30 36.21 -16.88
N ASP A 205 8.90 36.92 -17.94
CA ASP A 205 8.11 36.37 -19.06
C ASP A 205 8.92 35.46 -20.01
N MET A 206 10.25 35.52 -19.96
CA MET A 206 11.14 34.71 -20.82
C MET A 206 11.71 33.47 -20.10
N ILE A 207 11.29 33.19 -18.86
CA ILE A 207 11.66 31.96 -18.16
C ILE A 207 11.17 30.75 -18.97
N PRO A 208 12.06 29.80 -19.33
CA PRO A 208 11.66 28.64 -20.14
C PRO A 208 10.75 27.69 -19.34
N ARG A 209 9.73 27.14 -20.01
CA ARG A 209 8.78 26.19 -19.42
C ARG A 209 9.33 24.77 -19.37
N ILE A 210 10.32 24.56 -18.52
CA ILE A 210 10.94 23.25 -18.25
C ILE A 210 10.65 22.79 -16.82
N SER A 211 10.70 21.49 -16.54
CA SER A 211 10.29 20.93 -15.24
C SER A 211 10.97 21.58 -14.04
N ARG A 212 12.28 21.85 -14.10
CA ARG A 212 13.02 22.51 -13.01
C ARG A 212 12.59 23.97 -12.77
N ALA A 213 12.08 24.64 -13.81
CA ALA A 213 11.72 26.05 -13.78
C ALA A 213 10.26 26.33 -13.40
N GLN A 214 9.42 25.29 -13.31
CA GLN A 214 8.00 25.44 -12.96
C GLN A 214 7.78 26.17 -11.63
N THR A 215 8.68 26.00 -10.66
CA THR A 215 8.55 26.62 -9.33
C THR A 215 8.72 28.14 -9.33
N TYR A 216 9.27 28.71 -10.40
CA TYR A 216 9.46 30.15 -10.58
C TYR A 216 8.90 30.67 -11.92
N ASP A 217 7.96 29.95 -12.53
CA ASP A 217 7.16 30.43 -13.66
C ASP A 217 6.08 31.43 -13.17
N ALA A 218 6.39 32.71 -13.30
CA ALA A 218 5.48 33.78 -12.90
C ALA A 218 4.23 33.89 -13.80
N LEU A 219 4.31 33.53 -15.08
CA LEU A 219 3.16 33.60 -15.99
C LEU A 219 2.11 32.57 -15.59
N SER A 220 2.53 31.37 -15.23
CA SER A 220 1.63 30.31 -14.74
C SER A 220 0.95 30.73 -13.42
N SER A 221 1.69 31.33 -12.47
CA SER A 221 1.11 31.87 -11.24
C SER A 221 0.04 32.94 -11.52
N MET A 222 0.35 33.92 -12.39
CA MET A 222 -0.59 34.99 -12.71
C MET A 222 -1.80 34.49 -13.49
N ALA A 223 -1.61 33.54 -14.41
CA ALA A 223 -2.69 32.91 -15.16
C ALA A 223 -3.65 32.14 -14.23
N ASN A 224 -3.11 31.39 -13.27
CA ASN A 224 -3.91 30.68 -12.28
C ASN A 224 -4.78 31.65 -11.46
N ILE A 225 -4.19 32.75 -10.98
CA ILE A 225 -4.94 33.78 -10.24
C ILE A 225 -5.99 34.46 -11.13
N ALA A 226 -5.64 34.77 -12.38
CA ALA A 226 -6.57 35.38 -13.33
C ALA A 226 -7.79 34.47 -13.58
N GLY A 227 -7.59 33.15 -13.76
CA GLY A 227 -8.66 32.18 -13.93
C GLY A 227 -9.60 32.10 -12.71
N TYR A 228 -9.04 32.01 -11.51
CA TYR A 228 -9.80 32.06 -10.26
C TYR A 228 -10.59 33.37 -10.12
N LYS A 229 -9.92 34.51 -10.34
CA LYS A 229 -10.53 35.83 -10.20
C LYS A 229 -11.60 36.08 -11.27
N ALA A 230 -11.44 35.55 -12.48
CA ALA A 230 -12.43 35.62 -13.54
C ALA A 230 -13.78 35.05 -13.10
N VAL A 231 -13.77 33.89 -12.46
CA VAL A 231 -14.99 33.23 -11.96
C VAL A 231 -15.66 34.06 -10.85
N LEU A 232 -14.86 34.67 -9.96
CA LEU A 232 -15.40 35.54 -8.91
C LEU A 232 -16.01 36.82 -9.47
N GLU A 233 -15.34 37.47 -10.43
CA GLU A 233 -15.90 38.65 -11.11
C GLU A 233 -17.17 38.27 -11.87
N ALA A 234 -17.16 37.15 -12.59
CA ALA A 234 -18.34 36.65 -13.27
C ALA A 234 -19.50 36.41 -12.30
N SER A 235 -19.25 35.73 -11.17
CA SER A 235 -20.25 35.47 -10.13
C SER A 235 -20.78 36.74 -9.46
N ASN A 236 -19.95 37.79 -9.34
CA ASN A 236 -20.36 39.06 -8.73
C ASN A 236 -21.30 39.85 -9.65
N HIS A 237 -21.11 39.73 -10.97
CA HIS A 237 -21.94 40.39 -11.98
C HIS A 237 -23.12 39.54 -12.47
N PHE A 238 -23.09 38.23 -12.21
CA PHE A 238 -24.16 37.31 -12.58
C PHE A 238 -25.30 37.32 -11.55
N GLY A 239 -26.51 37.66 -11.99
CA GLY A 239 -27.67 37.87 -11.09
C GLY A 239 -28.34 36.59 -10.55
N ARG A 240 -27.73 35.41 -10.68
CA ARG A 240 -28.29 34.11 -10.26
C ARG A 240 -27.24 33.26 -9.57
N PHE A 241 -27.68 32.22 -8.85
CA PHE A 241 -26.76 31.26 -8.23
C PHE A 241 -26.05 30.41 -9.28
N LEU A 242 -24.75 30.17 -9.06
CA LEU A 242 -23.98 29.17 -9.79
C LEU A 242 -24.32 27.75 -9.33
N THR A 243 -24.52 27.56 -8.03
CA THR A 243 -24.90 26.28 -7.43
C THR A 243 -26.37 25.96 -7.69
N GLY A 244 -26.65 24.78 -8.25
CA GLY A 244 -28.01 24.24 -8.30
C GLY A 244 -28.49 23.83 -6.92
N GLN A 245 -29.68 24.28 -6.52
CA GLN A 245 -30.37 23.80 -5.32
C GLN A 245 -31.45 22.78 -5.75
N VAL A 246 -32.72 23.19 -5.76
CA VAL A 246 -33.84 22.39 -6.29
C VAL A 246 -34.11 22.72 -7.78
N THR A 247 -33.62 23.87 -8.25
CA THR A 247 -33.69 24.34 -9.65
C THR A 247 -32.33 24.20 -10.36
N ALA A 248 -32.30 24.46 -11.67
CA ALA A 248 -31.10 24.32 -12.50
C ALA A 248 -29.91 25.18 -12.01
N ALA A 249 -28.70 24.60 -12.08
CA ALA A 249 -27.42 25.27 -11.80
C ALA A 249 -27.00 26.19 -12.95
N GLY A 250 -26.17 27.20 -12.66
CA GLY A 250 -25.57 28.06 -13.66
C GLY A 250 -24.63 27.27 -14.58
N LYS A 251 -24.66 27.57 -15.88
CA LYS A 251 -23.83 26.93 -16.91
C LYS A 251 -22.68 27.85 -17.33
N VAL A 252 -21.45 27.36 -17.23
CA VAL A 252 -20.23 28.11 -17.57
C VAL A 252 -19.50 27.43 -18.72
N LEU A 253 -19.19 28.19 -19.77
CA LEU A 253 -18.29 27.76 -20.84
C LEU A 253 -16.91 28.39 -20.65
N VAL A 254 -15.86 27.58 -20.71
CA VAL A 254 -14.47 28.04 -20.70
C VAL A 254 -13.81 27.72 -22.03
N ILE A 255 -13.34 28.75 -22.75
CA ILE A 255 -12.72 28.64 -24.07
C ILE A 255 -11.21 28.83 -23.92
N GLY A 256 -10.48 27.73 -24.09
CA GLY A 256 -9.06 27.58 -23.77
C GLY A 256 -8.86 26.90 -22.41
N ALA A 257 -8.15 25.78 -22.39
CA ALA A 257 -7.80 25.01 -21.19
C ALA A 257 -6.29 25.06 -20.94
N GLY A 258 -5.74 26.29 -20.99
CA GLY A 258 -4.44 26.61 -20.39
C GLY A 258 -4.54 26.73 -18.87
N VAL A 259 -3.49 27.24 -18.21
CA VAL A 259 -3.46 27.39 -16.74
C VAL A 259 -4.62 28.25 -16.22
N ALA A 260 -4.93 29.37 -16.89
CA ALA A 260 -6.06 30.22 -16.53
C ALA A 260 -7.41 29.51 -16.73
N GLY A 261 -7.58 28.82 -17.87
CA GLY A 261 -8.79 28.07 -18.18
C GLY A 261 -9.05 26.94 -17.20
N LEU A 262 -8.05 26.11 -16.89
CA LEU A 262 -8.17 25.03 -15.90
C LEU A 262 -8.48 25.56 -14.50
N SER A 263 -7.88 26.70 -14.12
CA SER A 263 -8.21 27.36 -12.85
C SER A 263 -9.65 27.87 -12.82
N ALA A 264 -10.13 28.47 -13.92
CA ALA A 264 -11.52 28.90 -14.05
C ALA A 264 -12.48 27.70 -13.99
N ILE A 265 -12.16 26.59 -14.67
CA ILE A 265 -12.95 25.35 -14.63
C ILE A 265 -13.05 24.81 -13.21
N ALA A 266 -11.90 24.62 -12.54
CA ALA A 266 -11.88 24.10 -11.18
C ALA A 266 -12.65 25.01 -10.20
N SER A 267 -12.51 26.33 -10.35
CA SER A 267 -13.17 27.31 -9.49
C SER A 267 -14.69 27.33 -9.70
N ALA A 268 -15.16 27.35 -10.96
CA ALA A 268 -16.58 27.32 -11.28
C ALA A 268 -17.25 26.01 -10.85
N ARG A 269 -16.56 24.86 -11.01
CA ARG A 269 -17.03 23.56 -10.52
C ARG A 269 -17.17 23.53 -9.00
N ARG A 270 -16.20 24.08 -8.26
CA ARG A 270 -16.26 24.19 -6.80
C ARG A 270 -17.40 25.08 -6.30
N LEU A 271 -17.80 26.09 -7.09
CA LEU A 271 -19.00 26.90 -6.84
C LEU A 271 -20.30 26.20 -7.27
N GLY A 272 -20.24 24.95 -7.74
CA GLY A 272 -21.42 24.14 -8.07
C GLY A 272 -22.00 24.38 -9.46
N ALA A 273 -21.29 25.09 -10.34
CA ALA A 273 -21.71 25.29 -11.73
C ALA A 273 -21.55 24.01 -12.57
N ILE A 274 -22.36 23.90 -13.62
CA ILE A 274 -22.11 22.96 -14.72
C ILE A 274 -21.10 23.62 -15.65
N VAL A 275 -19.93 23.02 -15.82
CA VAL A 275 -18.84 23.62 -16.59
C VAL A 275 -18.57 22.80 -17.85
N ARG A 276 -18.51 23.50 -18.98
CA ARG A 276 -18.08 23.00 -20.29
C ARG A 276 -16.75 23.65 -20.64
N GLY A 277 -15.79 22.86 -21.12
CA GLY A 277 -14.47 23.33 -21.52
C GLY A 277 -14.19 23.00 -22.99
N PHE A 278 -13.55 23.93 -23.69
CA PHE A 278 -13.10 23.75 -25.07
C PHE A 278 -11.61 24.10 -25.19
N ASP A 279 -10.84 23.30 -25.91
CA ASP A 279 -9.46 23.61 -26.31
C ASP A 279 -9.13 22.88 -27.62
N THR A 280 -8.30 23.47 -28.47
CA THR A 280 -7.91 22.85 -29.74
C THR A 280 -6.87 21.73 -29.59
N ARG A 281 -6.27 21.59 -28.39
CA ARG A 281 -5.26 20.57 -28.10
C ARG A 281 -5.93 19.33 -27.50
N SER A 282 -5.65 18.16 -28.08
CA SER A 282 -6.17 16.88 -27.58
C SER A 282 -5.73 16.58 -26.14
N ALA A 283 -4.51 16.96 -25.75
CA ALA A 283 -3.98 16.78 -24.39
C ALA A 283 -4.77 17.55 -23.31
N ALA A 284 -5.48 18.62 -23.67
CA ALA A 284 -6.26 19.40 -22.71
C ALA A 284 -7.59 18.72 -22.34
N ARG A 285 -8.07 17.78 -23.16
CA ARG A 285 -9.32 17.03 -22.95
C ARG A 285 -9.31 16.26 -21.63
N GLU A 286 -8.28 15.47 -21.41
CA GLU A 286 -8.12 14.69 -20.18
C GLU A 286 -7.99 15.62 -18.96
N GLN A 287 -7.32 16.76 -19.10
CA GLN A 287 -7.19 17.75 -18.03
C GLN A 287 -8.55 18.34 -17.63
N VAL A 288 -9.37 18.75 -18.61
CA VAL A 288 -10.73 19.26 -18.38
C VAL A 288 -11.62 18.19 -17.73
N GLN A 289 -11.60 16.96 -18.24
CA GLN A 289 -12.40 15.86 -17.72
C GLN A 289 -11.99 15.44 -16.30
N SER A 290 -10.69 15.47 -15.99
CA SER A 290 -10.18 15.17 -14.64
C SER A 290 -10.66 16.17 -13.58
N LEU A 291 -10.99 17.40 -13.98
CA LEU A 291 -11.60 18.43 -13.13
C LEU A 291 -13.14 18.30 -13.07
N GLY A 292 -13.70 17.27 -13.71
CA GLY A 292 -15.13 16.97 -13.72
C GLY A 292 -15.96 17.92 -14.59
N ALA A 293 -15.35 18.55 -15.59
CA ALA A 293 -16.04 19.37 -16.59
C ALA A 293 -16.26 18.59 -17.90
N GLU A 294 -17.32 18.94 -18.62
CA GLU A 294 -17.63 18.37 -19.94
C GLU A 294 -16.69 18.98 -20.98
N PHE A 295 -15.92 18.17 -21.70
CA PHE A 295 -15.11 18.65 -22.82
C PHE A 295 -15.96 18.64 -24.09
N ILE A 296 -16.14 19.80 -24.70
CA ILE A 296 -16.90 19.94 -25.96
C ILE A 296 -15.95 19.85 -27.16
N GLU A 297 -16.41 19.27 -28.26
CA GLU A 297 -15.61 19.00 -29.45
C GLU A 297 -16.27 19.51 -30.72
N VAL A 298 -15.43 19.80 -31.70
CA VAL A 298 -15.85 20.10 -33.08
C VAL A 298 -15.91 18.77 -33.85
N ASP A 299 -16.87 18.62 -34.77
CA ASP A 299 -17.03 17.42 -35.60
C ASP A 299 -15.81 17.13 -36.49
N ILE A 300 -14.92 18.10 -36.69
CA ILE A 300 -13.70 17.99 -37.50
C ILE A 300 -12.51 17.68 -36.58
N GLN A 301 -11.92 16.48 -36.74
CA GLN A 301 -10.72 16.09 -36.00
C GLN A 301 -9.46 16.66 -36.66
N GLU A 302 -8.97 17.79 -36.13
CA GLU A 302 -7.68 18.39 -36.48
C GLU A 302 -6.86 18.62 -35.19
N GLU A 303 -5.58 18.24 -35.19
CA GLU A 303 -4.70 18.41 -34.02
C GLU A 303 -4.14 19.84 -33.97
N GLY A 304 -4.54 20.60 -32.94
CA GLY A 304 -4.14 21.99 -32.71
C GLY A 304 -2.85 22.20 -31.92
N SER A 305 -2.14 21.13 -31.56
CA SER A 305 -0.86 21.24 -30.83
C SER A 305 0.25 21.90 -31.66
N GLY A 306 0.80 23.00 -31.13
CA GLY A 306 1.96 23.72 -31.65
C GLY A 306 3.23 23.49 -30.81
N GLN A 307 4.31 24.21 -31.14
CA GLN A 307 5.57 24.11 -30.39
C GLN A 307 5.41 24.67 -28.96
N GLY A 308 6.00 23.99 -27.98
CA GLY A 308 6.03 24.52 -26.61
C GLY A 308 4.78 24.26 -25.76
N GLY A 309 3.86 23.40 -26.22
CA GLY A 309 2.55 23.19 -25.57
C GLY A 309 1.52 24.29 -25.87
N TYR A 310 1.85 25.23 -26.76
CA TYR A 310 0.94 26.26 -27.27
C TYR A 310 0.09 25.73 -28.43
N ALA A 311 -1.05 26.36 -28.68
CA ALA A 311 -1.86 26.07 -29.87
C ALA A 311 -1.22 26.67 -31.14
N LYS A 312 -1.41 26.03 -32.28
CA LYS A 312 -1.18 26.63 -33.62
C LYS A 312 -2.50 27.17 -34.17
N GLU A 313 -2.39 27.97 -35.23
CA GLU A 313 -3.56 28.45 -35.98
C GLU A 313 -4.19 27.27 -36.75
N MET A 314 -5.52 27.14 -36.65
CA MET A 314 -6.31 26.03 -37.22
C MET A 314 -6.72 26.32 -38.66
N SER A 315 -7.15 25.29 -39.40
CA SER A 315 -7.72 25.46 -40.75
C SER A 315 -8.98 26.33 -40.74
N LYS A 316 -9.33 26.93 -41.89
CA LYS A 316 -10.52 27.77 -42.01
C LYS A 316 -11.80 26.97 -41.76
N GLU A 317 -11.82 25.73 -42.21
CA GLU A 317 -12.90 24.78 -42.05
C GLU A 317 -13.10 24.42 -40.56
N PHE A 318 -12.01 24.25 -39.81
CA PHE A 318 -12.06 24.04 -38.36
C PHE A 318 -12.62 25.28 -37.64
N ILE A 319 -12.14 26.48 -38.00
CA ILE A 319 -12.62 27.73 -37.39
C ILE A 319 -14.12 27.93 -37.67
N GLU A 320 -14.61 27.64 -38.88
CA GLU A 320 -16.03 27.76 -39.19
C GLU A 320 -16.89 26.80 -38.34
N ALA A 321 -16.44 25.57 -38.15
CA ALA A 321 -17.11 24.59 -37.31
C ALA A 321 -17.00 24.92 -35.80
N GLU A 322 -15.87 25.47 -35.35
CA GLU A 322 -15.65 26.01 -34.01
C GLU A 322 -16.61 27.17 -33.72
N MET A 323 -16.75 28.12 -34.66
CA MET A 323 -17.67 29.26 -34.52
C MET A 323 -19.13 28.80 -34.49
N LYS A 324 -19.50 27.78 -35.28
CA LYS A 324 -20.83 27.17 -35.21
C LYS A 324 -21.11 26.55 -33.84
N LEU A 325 -20.14 25.80 -33.30
CA LEU A 325 -20.23 25.23 -31.95
C LEU A 325 -20.41 26.33 -30.89
N PHE A 326 -19.64 27.42 -30.96
CA PHE A 326 -19.77 28.52 -30.01
C PHE A 326 -21.13 29.23 -30.09
N MET A 327 -21.70 29.42 -31.29
CA MET A 327 -23.06 29.95 -31.43
C MET A 327 -24.11 29.04 -30.75
N GLU A 328 -23.98 27.72 -30.90
CA GLU A 328 -24.87 26.77 -30.24
C GLU A 328 -24.72 26.82 -28.71
N GLN A 329 -23.48 26.89 -28.20
CA GLN A 329 -23.23 27.01 -26.76
C GLN A 329 -23.69 28.35 -26.18
N CYS A 330 -23.50 29.48 -26.88
CA CYS A 330 -23.90 30.81 -26.41
C CYS A 330 -25.39 30.92 -26.09
N ARG A 331 -26.25 30.16 -26.80
CA ARG A 331 -27.70 30.12 -26.53
C ARG A 331 -28.04 29.43 -25.20
N GLU A 332 -27.19 28.54 -24.72
CA GLU A 332 -27.45 27.72 -23.54
C GLU A 332 -26.77 28.21 -22.27
N VAL A 333 -25.52 28.67 -22.39
CA VAL A 333 -24.66 28.99 -21.25
C VAL A 333 -24.96 30.38 -20.68
N ASP A 334 -24.70 30.54 -19.39
CA ASP A 334 -24.98 31.79 -18.68
C ASP A 334 -23.70 32.64 -18.50
N ILE A 335 -22.53 31.98 -18.45
CA ILE A 335 -21.22 32.65 -18.33
C ILE A 335 -20.25 32.07 -19.36
N ILE A 336 -19.49 32.94 -20.02
CA ILE A 336 -18.38 32.55 -20.91
C ILE A 336 -17.08 33.15 -20.37
N ILE A 337 -16.05 32.33 -20.22
CA ILE A 337 -14.69 32.78 -19.88
C ILE A 337 -13.76 32.42 -21.04
N THR A 338 -13.21 33.43 -21.70
CA THR A 338 -12.32 33.23 -22.84
C THR A 338 -10.87 33.46 -22.46
N THR A 339 -10.00 32.50 -22.80
CA THR A 339 -8.56 32.52 -22.47
C THR A 339 -7.68 32.18 -23.66
N ALA A 340 -8.21 32.26 -24.88
CA ALA A 340 -7.48 31.88 -26.09
C ALA A 340 -6.48 32.97 -26.46
N LEU A 341 -5.20 32.72 -26.16
CA LEU A 341 -4.13 33.68 -26.39
C LEU A 341 -2.90 32.99 -26.99
N ILE A 342 -2.47 33.50 -28.14
CA ILE A 342 -1.23 33.07 -28.81
C ILE A 342 -0.16 34.14 -28.57
N PRO A 343 0.97 33.80 -27.92
CA PRO A 343 2.02 34.78 -27.64
C PRO A 343 2.51 35.51 -28.89
N GLY A 344 2.55 36.84 -28.84
CA GLY A 344 3.06 37.69 -29.92
C GLY A 344 2.08 37.92 -31.08
N ARG A 345 0.85 37.43 -31.00
CA ARG A 345 -0.22 37.69 -31.96
C ARG A 345 -1.44 38.32 -31.26
N PRO A 346 -2.30 39.05 -32.01
CA PRO A 346 -3.61 39.44 -31.51
C PRO A 346 -4.44 38.21 -31.09
N ALA A 347 -5.27 38.38 -30.07
CA ALA A 347 -6.21 37.35 -29.64
C ALA A 347 -7.23 37.05 -30.77
N PRO A 348 -7.54 35.78 -31.08
CA PRO A 348 -8.53 35.44 -32.10
C PRO A 348 -9.93 35.86 -31.63
N LYS A 349 -10.74 36.40 -32.55
CA LYS A 349 -12.14 36.78 -32.29
C LYS A 349 -13.02 35.54 -32.39
N LEU A 350 -13.31 34.94 -31.24
CA LEU A 350 -14.06 33.68 -31.11
C LEU A 350 -15.53 33.90 -30.73
N ILE A 351 -15.85 35.05 -30.14
CA ILE A 351 -17.23 35.41 -29.74
C ILE A 351 -17.61 36.70 -30.48
N THR A 352 -18.46 36.57 -31.50
CA THR A 352 -18.95 37.71 -32.30
C THR A 352 -20.09 38.44 -31.61
N LYS A 353 -20.38 39.67 -32.02
CA LYS A 353 -21.52 40.44 -31.48
C LYS A 353 -22.86 39.70 -31.65
N GLU A 354 -23.04 38.96 -32.74
CA GLU A 354 -24.24 38.14 -32.97
C GLU A 354 -24.34 36.98 -31.95
N MET A 355 -23.21 36.39 -31.56
CA MET A 355 -23.19 35.35 -30.53
C MET A 355 -23.50 35.93 -29.14
N VAL A 356 -22.98 37.14 -28.83
CA VAL A 356 -23.30 37.83 -27.58
C VAL A 356 -24.79 38.15 -27.50
N ALA A 357 -25.39 38.67 -28.57
CA ALA A 357 -26.83 38.96 -28.64
C ALA A 357 -27.71 37.69 -28.52
N ALA A 358 -27.19 36.52 -28.88
CA ALA A 358 -27.90 35.24 -28.74
C ALA A 358 -27.88 34.68 -27.30
N MET A 359 -27.07 35.25 -26.40
CA MET A 359 -27.04 34.84 -25.00
C MET A 359 -28.28 35.30 -24.24
N LYS A 360 -28.57 34.65 -23.11
CA LYS A 360 -29.67 35.05 -22.23
C LYS A 360 -29.42 36.45 -21.63
N PRO A 361 -30.47 37.26 -21.42
CA PRO A 361 -30.36 38.51 -20.68
C PRO A 361 -29.78 38.29 -19.27
N GLY A 362 -28.79 39.09 -18.89
CA GLY A 362 -28.07 38.98 -17.62
C GLY A 362 -26.89 38.01 -17.63
N SER A 363 -26.55 37.39 -18.77
CA SER A 363 -25.33 36.60 -18.94
C SER A 363 -24.06 37.45 -18.78
N VAL A 364 -22.93 36.79 -18.48
CA VAL A 364 -21.64 37.45 -18.27
C VAL A 364 -20.55 36.84 -19.15
N ILE A 365 -19.76 37.67 -19.80
CA ILE A 365 -18.55 37.26 -20.52
C ILE A 365 -17.34 37.85 -19.78
N VAL A 366 -16.34 37.03 -19.51
CA VAL A 366 -15.05 37.48 -18.97
C VAL A 366 -13.94 37.16 -19.96
N ASP A 367 -13.34 38.21 -20.51
CA ASP A 367 -12.33 38.08 -21.56
C ASP A 367 -10.92 38.25 -21.01
N LEU A 368 -10.26 37.12 -20.72
CA LEU A 368 -8.88 37.12 -20.19
C LEU A 368 -7.84 37.49 -21.23
N ALA A 369 -8.21 37.56 -22.51
CA ALA A 369 -7.33 37.95 -23.59
C ALA A 369 -7.45 39.45 -23.95
N ALA A 370 -8.15 40.26 -23.14
CA ALA A 370 -8.39 41.68 -23.39
C ALA A 370 -7.10 42.50 -23.61
N GLU A 371 -6.00 42.16 -22.91
CA GLU A 371 -4.69 42.82 -23.09
C GLU A 371 -4.12 42.67 -24.51
N ALA A 372 -4.50 41.61 -25.23
CA ALA A 372 -4.05 41.33 -26.59
C ALA A 372 -5.14 41.55 -27.66
N GLY A 373 -6.15 42.37 -27.33
CA GLY A 373 -7.27 42.71 -28.22
C GLY A 373 -8.58 42.01 -27.91
N GLY A 374 -8.58 40.98 -27.05
CA GLY A 374 -9.78 40.26 -26.58
C GLY A 374 -10.32 39.20 -27.54
N ASN A 375 -10.87 38.10 -27.01
CA ASN A 375 -11.55 37.08 -27.80
C ASN A 375 -12.98 37.45 -28.18
N CYS A 376 -13.60 38.40 -27.48
CA CYS A 376 -14.95 38.88 -27.78
C CYS A 376 -14.90 40.21 -28.56
N GLU A 377 -15.79 40.38 -29.54
CA GLU A 377 -15.90 41.61 -30.33
C GLU A 377 -16.50 42.79 -29.55
N ALA A 378 -17.24 42.52 -28.47
CA ALA A 378 -17.81 43.52 -27.58
C ALA A 378 -16.86 43.95 -26.45
N THR A 379 -15.67 43.34 -26.35
CA THR A 379 -14.68 43.65 -25.32
C THR A 379 -14.11 45.06 -25.50
N VAL A 380 -14.17 45.87 -24.44
CA VAL A 380 -13.43 47.13 -24.31
C VAL A 380 -12.31 46.89 -23.28
N PRO A 381 -11.04 46.83 -23.70
CA PRO A 381 -9.94 46.51 -22.78
C PRO A 381 -9.83 47.51 -21.61
N GLY A 382 -9.75 46.97 -20.40
CA GLY A 382 -9.65 47.72 -19.15
C GLY A 382 -11.00 48.09 -18.53
N GLU A 383 -12.11 47.91 -19.25
CA GLU A 383 -13.44 48.36 -18.81
C GLU A 383 -14.41 47.19 -18.60
N LEU A 384 -15.45 47.46 -17.81
CA LEU A 384 -16.64 46.64 -17.77
C LEU A 384 -17.68 47.32 -18.65
N SER A 385 -17.98 46.70 -19.79
CA SER A 385 -18.97 47.20 -20.74
C SER A 385 -20.24 46.36 -20.70
N LYS A 386 -21.31 46.90 -21.25
CA LYS A 386 -22.53 46.14 -21.55
C LYS A 386 -22.76 46.15 -23.05
N PHE A 387 -23.06 44.99 -23.61
CA PHE A 387 -23.54 44.85 -24.97
C PHE A 387 -24.94 44.25 -24.90
N GLU A 388 -25.93 45.06 -25.25
CA GLU A 388 -27.35 44.76 -24.97
C GLU A 388 -27.56 44.41 -23.48
N ASP A 389 -28.09 43.21 -23.18
CA ASP A 389 -28.34 42.73 -21.82
C ASP A 389 -27.20 41.87 -21.24
N VAL A 390 -26.07 41.74 -21.95
CA VAL A 390 -24.91 40.93 -21.53
C VAL A 390 -23.81 41.82 -20.97
N THR A 391 -23.28 41.44 -19.80
CA THR A 391 -22.13 42.15 -19.19
C THR A 391 -20.83 41.57 -19.73
N VAL A 392 -19.95 42.41 -20.27
CA VAL A 392 -18.65 42.02 -20.83
C VAL A 392 -17.54 42.62 -19.99
N ILE A 393 -16.78 41.76 -19.31
CA ILE A 393 -15.68 42.12 -18.42
C ILE A 393 -14.37 42.01 -19.19
N GLY A 394 -13.80 43.16 -19.57
CA GLY A 394 -12.54 43.27 -20.32
C GLY A 394 -11.35 43.70 -19.48
N TYR A 395 -11.36 43.48 -18.16
CA TYR A 395 -10.28 43.91 -17.27
C TYR A 395 -8.93 43.32 -17.66
N THR A 396 -7.91 44.19 -17.74
CA THR A 396 -6.54 43.82 -18.08
C THR A 396 -5.66 43.58 -16.84
N ASP A 397 -6.20 43.82 -15.63
CA ASP A 397 -5.47 43.85 -14.38
C ASP A 397 -5.98 42.81 -13.36
N LEU A 398 -6.57 41.69 -13.81
CA LEU A 398 -7.19 40.69 -12.92
C LEU A 398 -6.29 40.19 -11.78
N PRO A 399 -5.00 39.87 -11.99
CA PRO A 399 -4.10 39.56 -10.87
C PRO A 399 -3.92 40.71 -9.87
N SER A 400 -3.99 41.97 -10.31
CA SER A 400 -3.95 43.17 -9.46
C SER A 400 -5.19 43.32 -8.58
N ARG A 401 -6.31 42.70 -8.97
CA ARG A 401 -7.57 42.67 -8.20
C ARG A 401 -7.57 41.58 -7.12
N LEU A 402 -6.54 40.75 -7.06
CA LEU A 402 -6.25 39.83 -5.95
C LEU A 402 -4.80 40.06 -5.45
N PRO A 403 -4.45 41.29 -5.03
CA PRO A 403 -3.06 41.73 -5.02
C PRO A 403 -2.21 41.03 -3.97
N THR A 404 -2.75 40.68 -2.81
CA THR A 404 -2.02 39.97 -1.75
C THR A 404 -1.56 38.59 -2.22
N GLN A 405 -2.46 37.78 -2.79
CA GLN A 405 -2.13 36.44 -3.28
C GLN A 405 -1.17 36.50 -4.47
N SER A 406 -1.41 37.43 -5.40
CA SER A 406 -0.52 37.68 -6.53
C SER A 406 0.88 38.07 -6.10
N SER A 407 1.01 38.96 -5.11
CA SER A 407 2.30 39.39 -4.56
C SER A 407 3.02 38.22 -3.88
N THR A 408 2.32 37.39 -3.11
CA THR A 408 2.91 36.20 -2.45
C THR A 408 3.45 35.19 -3.47
N LEU A 409 2.65 34.82 -4.49
CA LEU A 409 3.09 33.86 -5.49
C LEU A 409 4.21 34.42 -6.38
N TYR A 410 4.07 35.67 -6.83
CA TYR A 410 5.11 36.32 -7.63
C TYR A 410 6.41 36.49 -6.83
N SER A 411 6.31 36.87 -5.55
CA SER A 411 7.46 36.95 -4.66
C SER A 411 8.16 35.60 -4.50
N ASN A 412 7.41 34.51 -4.35
CA ASN A 412 8.00 33.17 -4.32
C ASN A 412 8.70 32.82 -5.63
N ASN A 413 8.12 33.19 -6.79
CA ASN A 413 8.73 32.92 -8.08
C ASN A 413 10.03 33.70 -8.28
N ILE A 414 10.00 35.03 -8.12
CA ILE A 414 11.15 35.90 -8.36
C ILE A 414 12.31 35.60 -7.40
N ILE A 415 12.02 35.21 -6.16
CA ILE A 415 13.03 34.88 -5.15
C ILE A 415 13.64 33.50 -5.38
N LYS A 416 12.83 32.49 -5.74
CA LYS A 416 13.37 31.18 -6.14
C LYS A 416 14.23 31.29 -7.39
N PHE A 417 13.84 32.11 -8.36
CA PHE A 417 14.67 32.40 -9.53
C PHE A 417 15.97 33.10 -9.13
N LEU A 418 15.91 34.16 -8.31
CA LEU A 418 17.10 34.85 -7.81
C LEU A 418 18.07 33.90 -7.08
N LEU A 419 17.55 33.05 -6.18
CA LEU A 419 18.36 32.09 -5.42
C LEU A 419 18.86 30.92 -6.28
N SER A 420 18.24 30.65 -7.43
CA SER A 420 18.74 29.65 -8.38
C SER A 420 20.04 30.09 -9.07
N MET A 421 20.31 31.41 -9.14
CA MET A 421 21.52 32.00 -9.72
C MET A 421 22.69 32.05 -8.72
N SER A 422 22.97 30.91 -8.08
CA SER A 422 23.97 30.76 -7.01
C SER A 422 25.01 29.71 -7.38
N PRO A 423 26.09 30.07 -8.12
CA PRO A 423 27.13 29.11 -8.51
C PRO A 423 27.90 28.51 -7.33
N GLN A 424 27.95 29.23 -6.20
CA GLN A 424 28.52 28.78 -4.93
C GLN A 424 27.54 29.11 -3.79
N GLU A 425 27.75 28.51 -2.63
CA GLU A 425 26.90 28.78 -1.46
C GLU A 425 26.97 30.27 -1.07
N LYS A 426 25.81 30.90 -0.85
CA LYS A 426 25.67 32.30 -0.44
C LYS A 426 26.28 33.34 -1.40
N SER A 427 26.33 33.04 -2.70
CA SER A 427 26.80 33.98 -3.72
C SER A 427 25.82 34.14 -4.87
N PHE A 428 25.87 35.29 -5.53
CA PHE A 428 25.16 35.58 -6.76
C PHE A 428 26.14 35.49 -7.93
N GLY A 429 25.76 34.80 -9.00
CA GLY A 429 26.57 34.75 -10.22
C GLY A 429 25.74 34.39 -11.45
N ILE A 430 26.07 35.00 -12.58
CA ILE A 430 25.33 34.84 -13.83
C ILE A 430 26.06 33.79 -14.67
N ASP A 431 25.53 32.57 -14.66
CA ASP A 431 26.01 31.49 -15.53
C ASP A 431 25.19 31.43 -16.82
N LEU A 432 25.79 31.86 -17.94
CA LEU A 432 25.15 31.82 -19.26
C LEU A 432 25.05 30.39 -19.85
N MET A 433 25.67 29.39 -19.21
CA MET A 433 25.49 27.98 -19.57
C MET A 433 24.23 27.39 -18.93
N ASP A 434 23.70 28.02 -17.88
CA ASP A 434 22.40 27.65 -17.32
C ASP A 434 21.28 28.07 -18.28
N GLU A 435 20.49 27.10 -18.75
CA GLU A 435 19.42 27.30 -19.74
C GLU A 435 18.30 28.25 -19.27
N VAL A 436 18.04 28.35 -17.96
CA VAL A 436 17.01 29.24 -17.40
C VAL A 436 17.53 30.66 -17.32
N VAL A 437 18.77 30.84 -16.84
CA VAL A 437 19.46 32.13 -16.81
C VAL A 437 19.62 32.66 -18.23
N ARG A 438 20.11 31.81 -19.14
CA ARG A 438 20.28 32.16 -20.55
C ARG A 438 18.97 32.45 -21.26
N GLY A 439 17.89 31.76 -20.91
CA GLY A 439 16.56 31.97 -21.48
C GLY A 439 15.92 33.28 -21.04
N SER A 440 16.14 33.68 -19.78
CA SER A 440 15.50 34.84 -19.17
C SER A 440 16.29 36.16 -19.28
N ILE A 441 17.61 36.11 -19.48
CA ILE A 441 18.46 37.31 -19.57
C ILE A 441 18.22 38.08 -20.88
N VAL A 442 18.04 39.40 -20.77
CA VAL A 442 17.76 40.30 -21.91
C VAL A 442 18.92 41.26 -22.17
N THR A 443 19.46 41.88 -21.13
CA THR A 443 20.67 42.72 -21.21
C THR A 443 21.71 42.23 -20.21
N HIS A 444 22.98 42.30 -20.57
CA HIS A 444 24.11 41.96 -19.69
C HIS A 444 25.24 42.97 -19.89
N ASP A 445 25.62 43.70 -18.85
CA ASP A 445 26.67 44.73 -18.87
C ASP A 445 26.52 45.74 -20.03
N GLY A 446 25.29 46.17 -20.30
CA GLY A 446 24.96 47.12 -21.37
C GLY A 446 24.92 46.55 -22.79
N LYS A 447 25.07 45.23 -22.96
CA LYS A 447 24.86 44.55 -24.23
C LYS A 447 23.51 43.87 -24.27
N ILE A 448 22.79 44.00 -25.39
CA ILE A 448 21.56 43.25 -25.64
C ILE A 448 21.94 41.81 -25.98
N ILE A 449 21.40 40.85 -25.24
CA ILE A 449 21.63 39.43 -25.47
C ILE A 449 20.56 38.92 -26.44
N PRO A 450 20.94 38.28 -27.56
CA PRO A 450 19.98 37.69 -28.48
C PRO A 450 19.07 36.66 -27.76
N PRO A 451 17.77 36.62 -28.07
CA PRO A 451 16.85 35.64 -27.48
C PRO A 451 17.38 34.22 -27.69
N ALA A 452 17.44 33.43 -26.61
CA ALA A 452 17.80 32.02 -26.73
C ALA A 452 16.70 31.28 -27.52
N PRO A 453 17.05 30.31 -28.39
CA PRO A 453 16.06 29.41 -28.96
C PRO A 453 15.31 28.72 -27.80
N ARG A 454 13.98 28.80 -27.79
CA ARG A 454 13.20 28.12 -26.75
C ARG A 454 13.46 26.62 -26.88
N PRO A 455 14.01 25.95 -25.85
CA PRO A 455 14.11 24.50 -25.85
C PRO A 455 12.70 23.95 -26.06
N VAL A 456 12.55 22.97 -26.97
CA VAL A 456 11.28 22.25 -27.08
C VAL A 456 11.07 21.64 -25.70
N PRO A 457 9.99 21.98 -24.96
CA PRO A 457 9.72 21.30 -23.71
C PRO A 457 9.69 19.81 -24.04
N PRO A 458 10.29 18.95 -23.21
CA PRO A 458 10.12 17.52 -23.39
C PRO A 458 8.61 17.30 -23.56
N PRO A 459 8.17 16.49 -24.56
CA PRO A 459 6.76 16.16 -24.69
C PRO A 459 6.28 15.86 -23.29
N ALA A 460 5.17 16.52 -22.87
CA ALA A 460 4.58 16.32 -21.55
C ALA A 460 4.75 14.84 -21.25
N PRO A 461 5.46 14.47 -20.16
CA PRO A 461 5.89 13.09 -19.95
C PRO A 461 4.67 12.31 -20.33
N LYS A 462 4.78 11.45 -21.36
CA LYS A 462 3.70 10.54 -21.65
C LYS A 462 3.42 10.03 -20.25
N GLN A 463 2.25 10.37 -19.71
CA GLN A 463 1.62 9.40 -18.88
C GLN A 463 1.63 8.25 -19.87
N GLU A 464 2.60 7.35 -19.67
CA GLU A 464 2.30 5.97 -19.83
C GLU A 464 0.96 5.91 -19.14
N ILE A 465 -0.10 5.96 -19.96
CA ILE A 465 -1.38 5.40 -19.62
C ILE A 465 -0.90 4.18 -18.85
N PRO A 466 -1.08 4.10 -17.52
CA PRO A 466 -0.61 2.94 -16.79
C PRO A 466 -1.31 1.83 -17.53
N THR A 467 -0.60 1.10 -18.40
CA THR A 467 -1.16 0.71 -19.70
C THR A 467 -2.33 -0.18 -19.41
N PRO A 468 -3.59 0.32 -19.38
CA PRO A 468 -4.57 0.03 -18.30
C PRO A 468 -4.11 -1.21 -17.58
N ALA A 469 -3.24 -0.99 -16.56
CA ALA A 469 -2.15 -1.90 -16.16
C ALA A 469 -2.38 -3.22 -16.82
N LYS A 470 -1.66 -3.63 -17.90
CA LYS A 470 -1.89 -4.92 -18.56
C LYS A 470 -1.98 -5.88 -17.36
N GLU A 471 -3.15 -6.20 -16.82
CA GLU A 471 -4.15 -6.96 -17.50
C GLU A 471 -3.46 -7.58 -18.73
N GLN A 472 -2.37 -8.33 -18.47
CA GLN A 472 -2.60 -9.69 -18.04
C GLN A 472 -4.10 -9.87 -17.73
N ALA A 473 -4.92 -9.86 -18.77
CA ALA A 473 -5.53 -11.10 -19.15
C ALA A 473 -4.52 -12.20 -18.79
N GLU A 474 -4.40 -12.54 -17.49
CA GLU A 474 -4.60 -13.89 -17.02
C GLU A 474 -5.57 -14.41 -18.03
N LEU A 475 -5.08 -15.17 -19.01
CA LEU A 475 -5.84 -15.61 -20.17
C LEU A 475 -7.18 -16.10 -19.64
N ALA A 476 -8.19 -15.23 -19.64
CA ALA A 476 -9.31 -15.43 -18.76
C ALA A 476 -9.94 -16.68 -19.32
N LEU A 477 -9.96 -17.74 -18.52
CA LEU A 477 -10.34 -19.06 -19.01
C LEU A 477 -11.64 -18.85 -19.77
N SER A 478 -11.66 -19.19 -21.07
CA SER A 478 -12.86 -18.99 -21.86
C SER A 478 -14.05 -19.61 -21.10
N PRO A 479 -15.27 -19.07 -21.19
CA PRO A 479 -16.40 -19.59 -20.45
C PRO A 479 -16.54 -21.12 -20.56
N TRP A 480 -16.24 -21.67 -21.75
CA TRP A 480 -16.11 -23.10 -21.99
C TRP A 480 -14.99 -23.78 -21.17
N LYS A 481 -13.76 -23.26 -21.17
CA LYS A 481 -12.65 -23.81 -20.38
C LYS A 481 -12.93 -23.74 -18.88
N LYS A 482 -13.55 -22.66 -18.39
CA LYS A 482 -13.97 -22.54 -16.99
C LYS A 482 -15.02 -23.60 -16.66
N ALA A 483 -16.11 -23.67 -17.42
CA ALA A 483 -17.15 -24.66 -17.24
C ALA A 483 -16.61 -26.10 -17.33
N THR A 484 -15.72 -26.38 -18.29
CA THR A 484 -15.09 -27.70 -18.45
C THR A 484 -14.22 -28.05 -17.24
N ARG A 485 -13.45 -27.11 -16.69
CA ARG A 485 -12.65 -27.33 -15.47
C ARG A 485 -13.54 -27.53 -14.24
N ASP A 486 -14.62 -26.78 -14.11
CA ASP A 486 -15.57 -26.89 -13.00
C ASP A 486 -16.29 -28.25 -13.04
N VAL A 487 -16.78 -28.66 -14.21
CA VAL A 487 -17.40 -29.96 -14.44
C VAL A 487 -16.38 -31.08 -14.23
N ALA A 488 -15.15 -30.95 -14.72
CA ALA A 488 -14.10 -31.95 -14.53
C ALA A 488 -13.73 -32.11 -13.05
N THR A 489 -13.64 -31.00 -12.30
CA THR A 489 -13.36 -31.02 -10.87
C THR A 489 -14.51 -31.67 -10.09
N THR A 490 -15.75 -31.33 -10.43
CA THR A 490 -16.95 -31.94 -9.82
C THR A 490 -17.03 -33.43 -10.14
N THR A 491 -16.78 -33.81 -11.39
CA THR A 491 -16.77 -35.21 -11.84
C THR A 491 -15.67 -36.00 -11.15
N ALA A 492 -14.47 -35.43 -11.00
CA ALA A 492 -13.37 -36.04 -10.25
C ALA A 492 -13.74 -36.23 -8.77
N GLY A 493 -14.37 -35.25 -8.14
CA GLY A 493 -14.86 -35.35 -6.75
C GLY A 493 -15.90 -36.45 -6.57
N MET A 494 -16.94 -36.46 -7.42
CA MET A 494 -17.98 -37.51 -7.40
C MET A 494 -17.42 -38.89 -7.70
N GLY A 495 -16.54 -39.01 -8.69
CA GLY A 495 -15.87 -40.25 -9.05
C GLY A 495 -14.98 -40.79 -7.93
N THR A 496 -14.26 -39.90 -7.23
CA THR A 496 -13.45 -40.27 -6.06
C THR A 496 -14.33 -40.78 -4.92
N ALA A 497 -15.48 -40.14 -4.66
CA ALA A 497 -16.40 -40.61 -3.62
C ALA A 497 -16.97 -42.01 -3.93
N LEU A 498 -17.31 -42.30 -5.19
CA LEU A 498 -17.74 -43.63 -5.63
C LEU A 498 -16.62 -44.68 -5.49
N ALA A 499 -15.40 -44.33 -5.92
CA ALA A 499 -14.24 -45.21 -5.83
C ALA A 499 -13.90 -45.53 -4.37
N LEU A 500 -13.89 -44.53 -3.48
CA LEU A 500 -13.70 -44.73 -2.04
C LEU A 500 -14.82 -45.59 -1.44
N GLY A 501 -16.08 -45.32 -1.78
CA GLY A 501 -17.21 -46.12 -1.31
C GLY A 501 -17.13 -47.60 -1.72
N LYS A 502 -16.61 -47.89 -2.92
CA LYS A 502 -16.40 -49.25 -3.40
C LYS A 502 -15.16 -49.93 -2.80
N ALA A 503 -14.09 -49.16 -2.57
CA ALA A 503 -12.82 -49.67 -2.07
C ALA A 503 -12.77 -49.83 -0.54
N THR A 504 -13.74 -49.26 0.18
CA THR A 504 -13.77 -49.22 1.65
C THR A 504 -15.12 -49.73 2.20
N GLY A 505 -15.38 -49.52 3.50
CA GLY A 505 -16.59 -49.99 4.18
C GLY A 505 -17.44 -48.88 4.81
N PRO A 506 -18.63 -49.21 5.34
CA PRO A 506 -19.58 -48.24 5.91
C PRO A 506 -18.98 -47.39 7.04
N VAL A 507 -18.15 -47.97 7.90
CA VAL A 507 -17.49 -47.25 9.01
C VAL A 507 -16.56 -46.15 8.49
N PHE A 508 -15.73 -46.47 7.49
CA PHE A 508 -14.86 -45.48 6.85
C PHE A 508 -15.68 -44.35 6.22
N MET A 509 -16.73 -44.71 5.46
CA MET A 509 -17.58 -43.74 4.79
C MET A 509 -18.35 -42.85 5.79
N SER A 510 -18.77 -43.39 6.93
CA SER A 510 -19.38 -42.62 8.02
C SER A 510 -18.40 -41.59 8.59
N ASN A 511 -17.15 -41.98 8.84
CA ASN A 511 -16.12 -41.05 9.32
C ASN A 511 -15.72 -40.03 8.24
N MET A 512 -15.69 -40.42 6.96
CA MET A 512 -15.48 -39.49 5.83
C MET A 512 -16.61 -38.48 5.69
N LEU A 513 -17.87 -38.89 5.94
CA LEU A 513 -19.02 -37.97 5.98
C LEU A 513 -18.85 -36.94 7.10
N THR A 514 -18.50 -37.39 8.31
CA THR A 514 -18.21 -36.52 9.45
C THR A 514 -17.06 -35.57 9.14
N PHE A 515 -15.96 -36.08 8.57
CA PHE A 515 -14.80 -35.29 8.14
C PHE A 515 -15.21 -34.21 7.12
N GLY A 516 -15.97 -34.57 6.09
CA GLY A 516 -16.40 -33.66 5.03
C GLY A 516 -17.34 -32.56 5.52
N LEU A 517 -18.36 -32.92 6.32
CA LEU A 517 -19.31 -31.96 6.88
C LEU A 517 -18.65 -31.03 7.89
N ALA A 518 -17.84 -31.57 8.81
CA ALA A 518 -17.09 -30.75 9.76
C ALA A 518 -16.08 -29.83 9.07
N GLY A 519 -15.47 -30.30 7.98
CA GLY A 519 -14.55 -29.50 7.16
C GLY A 519 -15.27 -28.35 6.46
N LEU A 520 -16.46 -28.58 5.90
CA LEU A 520 -17.27 -27.51 5.28
C LEU A 520 -17.73 -26.47 6.31
N VAL A 521 -18.15 -26.92 7.49
CA VAL A 521 -18.53 -26.03 8.59
C VAL A 521 -17.31 -25.22 9.06
N GLY A 522 -16.15 -25.87 9.21
CA GLY A 522 -14.90 -25.21 9.55
C GLY A 522 -14.47 -24.18 8.51
N TYR A 523 -14.62 -24.49 7.22
CA TYR A 523 -14.37 -23.55 6.14
C TYR A 523 -15.19 -22.27 6.31
N ARG A 524 -16.50 -22.40 6.55
CA ARG A 524 -17.38 -21.24 6.76
C ARG A 524 -17.07 -20.48 8.05
N ALA A 525 -16.79 -21.19 9.14
CA ALA A 525 -16.49 -20.58 10.43
C ALA A 525 -15.21 -19.73 10.37
N VAL A 526 -14.16 -20.22 9.71
CA VAL A 526 -12.85 -19.56 9.64
C VAL A 526 -12.87 -18.34 8.73
N TRP A 527 -13.54 -18.42 7.56
CA TRP A 527 -13.73 -17.24 6.70
C TRP A 527 -14.55 -16.13 7.36
N GLY A 528 -15.35 -16.45 8.37
CA GLY A 528 -16.09 -15.48 9.16
C GLY A 528 -15.28 -14.81 10.28
N VAL A 529 -14.04 -15.24 10.54
CA VAL A 529 -13.19 -14.66 11.60
C VAL A 529 -12.66 -13.30 11.17
N ALA A 530 -12.71 -12.30 12.06
CA ALA A 530 -12.14 -11.00 11.78
C ALA A 530 -10.60 -11.11 11.59
N PRO A 531 -9.99 -10.47 10.57
CA PRO A 531 -8.55 -10.57 10.31
C PRO A 531 -7.66 -10.22 11.51
N ALA A 532 -8.05 -9.20 12.28
CA ALA A 532 -7.40 -8.79 13.52
C ALA A 532 -7.35 -9.89 14.61
N LEU A 533 -8.19 -10.92 14.50
CA LEU A 533 -8.31 -12.04 15.43
C LEU A 533 -7.67 -13.34 14.90
N HIS A 534 -6.95 -13.31 13.78
CA HIS A 534 -6.24 -14.50 13.27
C HIS A 534 -5.18 -15.06 14.24
N SER A 535 -4.50 -14.21 15.03
CA SER A 535 -3.57 -14.65 16.08
C SER A 535 -4.29 -15.41 17.21
N PRO A 536 -5.36 -14.84 17.82
CA PRO A 536 -6.24 -15.58 18.72
C PRO A 536 -6.83 -16.86 18.12
N LEU A 537 -7.20 -16.87 16.83
CA LEU A 537 -7.68 -18.07 16.14
C LEU A 537 -6.65 -19.19 16.16
N MET A 538 -5.40 -18.91 15.78
CA MET A 538 -4.32 -19.91 15.86
C MET A 538 -4.11 -20.44 17.27
N SER A 539 -4.21 -19.56 18.27
CA SER A 539 -4.08 -19.94 19.68
C SER A 539 -5.24 -20.84 20.14
N VAL A 540 -6.47 -20.54 19.74
CA VAL A 540 -7.64 -21.35 20.12
C VAL A 540 -7.65 -22.70 19.40
N THR A 541 -7.30 -22.74 18.11
CA THR A 541 -7.19 -24.01 17.38
C THR A 541 -6.10 -24.88 17.98
N ASN A 542 -5.00 -24.28 18.42
CA ASN A 542 -3.97 -25.01 19.15
C ASN A 542 -4.49 -25.49 20.51
N ALA A 543 -5.25 -24.71 21.27
CA ALA A 543 -5.83 -25.19 22.54
C ALA A 543 -6.76 -26.40 22.32
N ILE A 544 -7.61 -26.32 21.29
CA ILE A 544 -8.58 -27.36 20.93
C ILE A 544 -7.87 -28.61 20.38
N SER A 545 -6.77 -28.46 19.62
CA SER A 545 -5.98 -29.61 19.11
C SER A 545 -5.34 -30.43 20.23
N GLY A 546 -5.24 -29.89 21.45
CA GLY A 546 -4.93 -30.65 22.66
C GLY A 546 -5.88 -31.84 22.92
N MET A 547 -7.03 -31.92 22.25
CA MET A 547 -7.88 -33.12 22.28
C MET A 547 -7.24 -34.37 21.66
N VAL A 548 -6.08 -34.26 20.99
CA VAL A 548 -5.21 -35.41 20.65
C VAL A 548 -4.99 -36.35 21.85
N GLY A 549 -4.99 -35.82 23.07
CA GLY A 549 -4.85 -36.62 24.29
C GLY A 549 -5.97 -37.63 24.51
N ILE A 550 -7.16 -37.41 23.95
CA ILE A 550 -8.26 -38.39 23.98
C ILE A 550 -7.81 -39.71 23.34
N GLY A 551 -6.98 -39.67 22.30
CA GLY A 551 -6.44 -40.89 21.73
C GLY A 551 -5.54 -41.64 22.71
N GLY A 552 -4.78 -40.92 23.52
CA GLY A 552 -4.01 -41.48 24.63
C GLY A 552 -4.88 -42.17 25.68
N PHE A 553 -6.14 -41.74 25.88
CA PHE A 553 -7.04 -42.37 26.86
C PHE A 553 -7.32 -43.82 26.50
N PHE A 554 -7.53 -44.13 25.23
CA PHE A 554 -7.82 -45.48 24.73
C PHE A 554 -6.62 -46.44 24.79
N ILE A 555 -5.43 -45.93 25.11
CA ILE A 555 -4.18 -46.71 25.20
C ILE A 555 -3.70 -46.80 26.67
N MET A 556 -4.08 -45.82 27.49
CA MET A 556 -3.69 -45.73 28.89
C MET A 556 -4.33 -46.86 29.72
N GLY A 557 -3.56 -47.47 30.61
CA GLY A 557 -3.95 -48.67 31.34
C GLY A 557 -2.93 -49.05 32.43
N GLY A 558 -3.02 -50.29 32.92
CA GLY A 558 -2.21 -50.79 34.03
C GLY A 558 -2.88 -50.53 35.39
N GLY A 559 -2.45 -49.49 36.10
CA GLY A 559 -2.97 -49.11 37.42
C GLY A 559 -2.58 -47.67 37.77
N TYR A 560 -1.98 -47.45 38.95
CA TYR A 560 -1.44 -46.12 39.31
C TYR A 560 -0.28 -45.68 38.39
N VAL A 561 0.40 -46.62 37.76
CA VAL A 561 1.49 -46.40 36.80
C VAL A 561 1.32 -47.34 35.59
N PRO A 562 1.87 -46.98 34.42
CA PRO A 562 1.83 -47.84 33.24
C PRO A 562 2.62 -49.13 33.49
N SER A 563 2.10 -50.26 33.01
CA SER A 563 2.75 -51.58 33.08
C SER A 563 3.40 -51.98 31.76
N THR A 564 2.91 -51.44 30.63
CA THR A 564 3.43 -51.72 29.29
C THR A 564 3.94 -50.47 28.57
N ILE A 565 4.73 -50.66 27.51
CA ILE A 565 5.22 -49.55 26.67
C ILE A 565 4.04 -48.78 26.05
N PRO A 566 3.04 -49.42 25.40
CA PRO A 566 1.87 -48.71 24.89
C PRO A 566 1.18 -47.82 25.94
N GLU A 567 0.96 -48.34 27.14
CA GLU A 567 0.34 -47.56 28.23
C GLU A 567 1.18 -46.35 28.63
N ALA A 568 2.51 -46.47 28.64
CA ALA A 568 3.42 -45.36 28.91
C ALA A 568 3.40 -44.31 27.79
N LEU A 569 3.28 -44.73 26.52
CA LEU A 569 3.09 -43.84 25.38
C LEU A 569 1.75 -43.10 25.49
N GLY A 570 0.68 -43.80 25.88
CA GLY A 570 -0.64 -43.24 26.16
C GLY A 570 -0.61 -42.17 27.26
N ALA A 571 -0.02 -42.50 28.42
CA ALA A 571 0.14 -41.53 29.51
C ALA A 571 0.98 -40.32 29.11
N THR A 572 2.06 -40.51 28.34
CA THR A 572 2.88 -39.40 27.84
C THR A 572 2.10 -38.52 26.85
N SER A 573 1.31 -39.13 25.97
CA SER A 573 0.41 -38.40 25.05
C SER A 573 -0.58 -37.52 25.83
N VAL A 574 -1.20 -38.03 26.90
CA VAL A 574 -2.08 -37.26 27.80
C VAL A 574 -1.35 -36.08 28.44
N LEU A 575 -0.13 -36.27 28.96
CA LEU A 575 0.65 -35.19 29.56
C LEU A 575 0.86 -34.03 28.57
N LEU A 576 1.32 -34.37 27.36
CA LEU A 576 1.61 -33.43 26.29
C LEU A 576 0.35 -32.70 25.83
N ALA A 577 -0.75 -33.44 25.65
CA ALA A 577 -2.05 -32.91 25.29
C ALA A 577 -2.58 -31.88 26.29
N PHE A 578 -2.56 -32.18 27.60
CA PHE A 578 -3.06 -31.25 28.62
C PHE A 578 -2.15 -30.04 28.84
N MET A 579 -0.86 -30.17 28.58
CA MET A 579 0.03 -29.01 28.46
C MET A 579 -0.42 -28.07 27.34
N ASN A 580 -0.87 -28.63 26.22
CA ASN A 580 -1.34 -27.85 25.10
C ASN A 580 -2.73 -27.22 25.33
N VAL A 581 -3.68 -27.97 25.90
CA VAL A 581 -5.04 -27.46 26.25
C VAL A 581 -4.94 -26.25 27.17
N SER A 582 -4.25 -26.42 28.30
CA SER A 582 -4.13 -25.37 29.33
C SER A 582 -3.33 -24.17 28.83
N GLY A 583 -2.18 -24.39 28.18
CA GLY A 583 -1.34 -23.35 27.63
C GLY A 583 -2.06 -22.54 26.56
N GLY A 584 -2.71 -23.22 25.61
CA GLY A 584 -3.45 -22.58 24.52
C GLY A 584 -4.60 -21.72 25.01
N PHE A 585 -5.44 -22.20 25.93
CA PHE A 585 -6.56 -21.39 26.44
C PHE A 585 -6.11 -20.20 27.30
N VAL A 586 -5.03 -20.36 28.07
CA VAL A 586 -4.43 -19.25 28.84
C VAL A 586 -3.88 -18.17 27.90
N ILE A 587 -3.16 -18.57 26.85
CA ILE A 587 -2.62 -17.64 25.86
C ILE A 587 -3.77 -16.93 25.13
N THR A 588 -4.77 -17.69 24.67
CA THR A 588 -5.93 -17.14 23.95
C THR A 588 -6.66 -16.11 24.80
N LYS A 589 -6.95 -16.43 26.06
CA LYS A 589 -7.57 -15.50 27.00
C LYS A 589 -6.76 -14.21 27.12
N ARG A 590 -5.45 -14.31 27.34
CA ARG A 590 -4.57 -13.13 27.48
C ARG A 590 -4.59 -12.25 26.24
N MET A 591 -4.54 -12.83 25.03
CA MET A 591 -4.64 -12.04 23.79
C MET A 591 -5.98 -11.33 23.69
N LEU A 592 -7.09 -12.02 23.98
CA LEU A 592 -8.43 -11.46 23.87
C LEU A 592 -8.74 -10.39 24.92
N ASP A 593 -8.13 -10.49 26.11
CA ASP A 593 -8.24 -9.49 27.17
C ASP A 593 -7.51 -8.18 26.79
N MET A 594 -6.47 -8.23 25.93
CA MET A 594 -5.78 -7.03 25.43
C MET A 594 -6.67 -6.18 24.50
N PHE A 595 -7.64 -6.78 23.82
CA PHE A 595 -8.58 -6.06 22.96
C PHE A 595 -9.72 -5.39 23.74
N LYS A 596 -9.82 -5.62 25.05
CA LYS A 596 -10.87 -5.02 25.88
C LYS A 596 -10.55 -3.54 26.13
N ARG A 597 -11.49 -2.66 25.81
CA ARG A 597 -11.35 -1.23 26.08
C ARG A 597 -11.70 -0.92 27.53
N PRO A 598 -11.08 0.11 28.14
CA PRO A 598 -11.51 0.60 29.45
C PRO A 598 -12.97 1.09 29.49
N THR A 599 -13.51 1.49 28.33
CA THR A 599 -14.87 2.01 28.15
C THR A 599 -15.90 0.94 27.78
N ASP A 600 -15.48 -0.32 27.57
CA ASP A 600 -16.43 -1.40 27.27
C ASP A 600 -17.30 -1.73 28.50
N PRO A 601 -18.57 -2.12 28.30
CA PRO A 601 -19.43 -2.57 29.40
C PRO A 601 -18.83 -3.73 30.20
N PRO A 602 -19.17 -3.87 31.49
CA PRO A 602 -18.73 -5.01 32.29
C PRO A 602 -19.25 -6.32 31.70
N GLU A 603 -18.38 -7.32 31.65
CA GLU A 603 -18.72 -8.66 31.17
C GLU A 603 -18.81 -9.64 32.34
N TYR A 604 -19.65 -10.66 32.20
CA TYR A 604 -19.93 -11.64 33.25
C TYR A 604 -19.54 -13.07 32.80
N PRO A 605 -18.26 -13.35 32.51
CA PRO A 605 -17.83 -14.64 31.96
C PRO A 605 -18.08 -15.82 32.92
N TRP A 606 -18.14 -15.56 34.23
CA TRP A 606 -18.43 -16.58 35.24
C TRP A 606 -19.82 -17.22 35.07
N LEU A 607 -20.77 -16.56 34.39
CA LEU A 607 -22.10 -17.15 34.10
C LEU A 607 -21.99 -18.41 33.24
N TYR A 608 -20.93 -18.57 32.45
CA TYR A 608 -20.70 -19.78 31.68
C TYR A 608 -20.27 -20.98 32.54
N ALA A 609 -20.02 -20.80 33.84
CA ALA A 609 -19.92 -21.91 34.77
C ALA A 609 -21.27 -22.64 34.95
N ILE A 610 -22.40 -21.95 34.76
CA ILE A 610 -23.74 -22.55 34.85
C ILE A 610 -23.91 -23.70 33.85
N PRO A 611 -23.76 -23.50 32.52
CA PRO A 611 -23.86 -24.61 31.58
C PRO A 611 -22.76 -25.67 31.81
N ALA A 612 -21.57 -25.30 32.29
CA ALA A 612 -20.52 -26.27 32.62
C ALA A 612 -20.95 -27.23 33.73
N VAL A 613 -21.47 -26.70 34.83
CA VAL A 613 -21.93 -27.46 36.00
C VAL A 613 -23.17 -28.27 35.65
N LEU A 614 -24.14 -27.67 34.95
CA LEU A 614 -25.37 -28.36 34.54
C LEU A 614 -25.07 -29.52 33.58
N PHE A 615 -24.22 -29.29 32.57
CA PHE A 615 -23.84 -30.34 31.63
C PHE A 615 -22.99 -31.42 32.31
N GLY A 616 -21.96 -31.05 33.06
CA GLY A 616 -21.09 -32.01 33.74
C GLY A 616 -21.82 -32.84 34.80
N GLY A 617 -22.58 -32.18 35.68
CA GLY A 617 -23.39 -32.84 36.70
C GLY A 617 -24.51 -33.67 36.09
N GLY A 618 -25.21 -33.15 35.08
CA GLY A 618 -26.24 -33.87 34.35
C GLY A 618 -25.68 -35.08 33.59
N PHE A 619 -24.49 -34.98 33.01
CA PHE A 619 -23.80 -36.08 32.35
C PHE A 619 -23.45 -37.19 33.34
N LEU A 620 -22.87 -36.85 34.50
CA LEU A 620 -22.55 -37.82 35.55
C LEU A 620 -23.81 -38.48 36.15
N ALA A 621 -24.87 -37.70 36.37
CA ALA A 621 -26.15 -38.21 36.84
C ALA A 621 -26.77 -39.17 35.81
N ALA A 622 -26.79 -38.80 34.53
CA ALA A 622 -27.29 -39.66 33.47
C ALA A 622 -26.46 -40.96 33.36
N ALA A 623 -25.13 -40.86 33.44
CA ALA A 623 -24.21 -41.99 33.39
C ALA A 623 -24.52 -43.03 34.49
N SER A 624 -24.97 -42.59 35.67
CA SER A 624 -25.36 -43.50 36.77
C SER A 624 -26.59 -44.37 36.46
N THR A 625 -27.41 -43.95 35.49
CA THR A 625 -28.63 -44.66 35.07
C THR A 625 -28.47 -45.41 33.75
N GLY A 626 -27.34 -45.24 33.05
CA GLY A 626 -27.02 -45.89 31.79
C GLY A 626 -26.24 -45.00 30.83
N MET A 627 -25.41 -45.62 29.99
CA MET A 627 -24.49 -44.92 29.07
C MET A 627 -24.96 -44.88 27.61
N ALA A 628 -26.14 -45.46 27.30
CA ALA A 628 -26.63 -45.60 25.93
C ALA A 628 -26.81 -44.24 25.24
N GLY A 629 -26.00 -43.97 24.22
CA GLY A 629 -26.03 -42.71 23.47
C GLY A 629 -25.43 -41.48 24.18
N LEU A 630 -25.05 -41.61 25.46
CA LEU A 630 -24.59 -40.48 26.28
C LEU A 630 -23.22 -39.97 25.83
N VAL A 631 -22.29 -40.87 25.49
CA VAL A 631 -20.98 -40.52 24.92
C VAL A 631 -21.13 -39.74 23.62
N GLN A 632 -22.00 -40.22 22.72
CA GLN A 632 -22.27 -39.57 21.43
C GLN A 632 -22.90 -38.20 21.62
N ALA A 633 -23.80 -38.04 22.59
CA ALA A 633 -24.35 -36.74 22.96
C ALA A 633 -23.24 -35.78 23.44
N GLY A 634 -22.32 -36.26 24.29
CA GLY A 634 -21.17 -35.48 24.73
C GLY A 634 -20.23 -35.07 23.60
N TYR A 635 -19.96 -35.97 22.65
CA TYR A 635 -19.17 -35.69 21.45
C TYR A 635 -19.84 -34.67 20.52
N LEU A 636 -21.16 -34.74 20.37
CA LEU A 636 -21.94 -33.75 19.63
C LEU A 636 -21.84 -32.38 20.28
N VAL A 637 -22.11 -32.28 21.59
CA VAL A 637 -22.01 -31.01 22.34
C VAL A 637 -20.60 -30.44 22.24
N SER A 638 -19.57 -31.26 22.45
CA SER A 638 -18.17 -30.87 22.33
C SER A 638 -17.85 -30.31 20.94
N SER A 639 -18.25 -31.00 19.87
CA SER A 639 -18.02 -30.58 18.49
C SER A 639 -18.70 -29.25 18.17
N VAL A 640 -19.98 -29.09 18.54
CA VAL A 640 -20.74 -27.85 18.33
C VAL A 640 -20.11 -26.67 19.08
N LEU A 641 -19.68 -26.88 20.33
CA LEU A 641 -19.03 -25.85 21.12
C LEU A 641 -17.64 -25.46 20.58
N CYS A 642 -16.88 -26.42 20.05
CA CYS A 642 -15.60 -26.13 19.38
C CYS A 642 -15.80 -25.33 18.08
N ILE A 643 -16.82 -25.65 17.29
CA ILE A 643 -17.20 -24.87 16.10
C ILE A 643 -17.64 -23.46 16.50
N ALA A 644 -18.46 -23.35 17.56
CA ALA A 644 -18.92 -22.06 18.08
C ALA A 644 -17.77 -21.24 18.69
N SER A 645 -16.71 -21.89 19.18
CA SER A 645 -15.49 -21.23 19.65
C SER A 645 -14.80 -20.46 18.53
N ILE A 646 -14.66 -21.07 17.35
CA ILE A 646 -14.08 -20.43 16.17
C ILE A 646 -15.02 -19.36 15.62
N SER A 647 -16.31 -19.69 15.50
CA SER A 647 -17.32 -18.75 15.00
C SER A 647 -17.46 -17.51 15.91
N GLY A 648 -17.20 -17.66 17.21
CA GLY A 648 -17.19 -16.54 18.16
C GLY A 648 -16.07 -15.53 17.92
N LEU A 649 -15.03 -15.86 17.17
CA LEU A 649 -13.96 -14.95 16.75
C LEU A 649 -14.34 -14.07 15.55
N ALA A 650 -15.60 -14.12 15.09
CA ALA A 650 -16.08 -13.25 14.02
C ALA A 650 -16.05 -11.74 14.36
N SER A 651 -16.03 -11.40 15.65
CA SER A 651 -15.87 -10.02 16.10
C SER A 651 -15.19 -9.96 17.48
N GLN A 652 -14.59 -8.83 17.77
CA GLN A 652 -13.88 -8.52 19.02
C GLN A 652 -14.83 -8.56 20.23
N GLN A 653 -16.11 -8.25 20.00
CA GLN A 653 -17.17 -8.30 21.03
C GLN A 653 -17.51 -9.75 21.41
N THR A 654 -17.55 -10.66 20.44
CA THR A 654 -17.92 -12.07 20.67
C THR A 654 -16.71 -12.96 20.98
N ALA A 655 -15.49 -12.51 20.73
CA ALA A 655 -14.28 -13.32 20.79
C ALA A 655 -14.05 -14.00 22.15
N ARG A 656 -14.26 -13.27 23.25
CA ARG A 656 -14.10 -13.81 24.62
C ARG A 656 -15.12 -14.91 24.92
N ARG A 657 -16.37 -14.74 24.48
CA ARG A 657 -17.39 -15.80 24.51
C ARG A 657 -16.93 -17.00 23.70
N GLY A 658 -16.39 -16.79 22.50
CA GLY A 658 -15.81 -17.86 21.68
C GLY A 658 -14.82 -18.72 22.46
N ASN A 659 -13.82 -18.09 23.09
CA ASN A 659 -12.82 -18.79 23.90
C ASN A 659 -13.43 -19.63 25.04
N ILE A 660 -14.45 -19.10 25.73
CA ILE A 660 -15.17 -19.83 26.79
C ILE A 660 -15.91 -21.04 26.23
N LEU A 661 -16.58 -20.89 25.08
CA LEU A 661 -17.24 -22.02 24.41
C LEU A 661 -16.23 -23.10 24.02
N GLY A 662 -15.02 -22.73 23.60
CA GLY A 662 -13.93 -23.68 23.36
C GLY A 662 -13.55 -24.47 24.61
N ILE A 663 -13.41 -23.80 25.76
CA ILE A 663 -13.13 -24.45 27.05
C ILE A 663 -14.23 -25.45 27.41
N LEU A 664 -15.50 -25.04 27.28
CA LEU A 664 -16.64 -25.92 27.55
C LEU A 664 -16.68 -27.11 26.57
N GLY A 665 -16.36 -26.88 25.31
CA GLY A 665 -16.31 -27.92 24.28
C GLY A 665 -15.25 -28.97 24.59
N VAL A 666 -14.02 -28.55 24.90
CA VAL A 666 -12.93 -29.47 25.27
C VAL A 666 -13.26 -30.21 26.56
N ALA A 667 -13.81 -29.53 27.58
CA ALA A 667 -14.23 -30.17 28.82
C ALA A 667 -15.32 -31.24 28.61
N ALA A 668 -16.34 -30.94 27.82
CA ALA A 668 -17.40 -31.90 27.47
C ALA A 668 -16.84 -33.12 26.72
N GLY A 669 -15.89 -32.90 25.80
CA GLY A 669 -15.23 -33.97 25.05
C GLY A 669 -14.40 -34.89 25.94
N ILE A 670 -13.64 -34.30 26.88
CA ILE A 670 -12.84 -35.06 27.86
C ILE A 670 -13.75 -35.91 28.76
N ILE A 671 -14.81 -35.31 29.33
CA ILE A 671 -15.76 -36.04 30.21
C ILE A 671 -16.40 -37.21 29.45
N ALA A 672 -16.88 -36.97 28.24
CA ALA A 672 -17.49 -38.01 27.42
C ALA A 672 -16.50 -39.13 27.06
N SER A 673 -15.23 -38.78 26.83
CA SER A 673 -14.19 -39.76 26.49
C SER A 673 -13.74 -40.57 27.69
N LEU A 674 -13.63 -39.97 28.88
CA LEU A 674 -13.35 -40.71 30.12
C LEU A 674 -14.45 -41.74 30.39
N ALA A 675 -15.71 -41.38 30.15
CA ALA A 675 -16.83 -42.29 30.29
C ALA A 675 -16.84 -43.38 29.21
N ALA A 676 -16.36 -43.08 27.99
CA ALA A 676 -16.23 -44.04 26.91
C ALA A 676 -15.16 -45.11 27.18
N VAL A 677 -14.03 -44.71 27.79
CA VAL A 677 -12.93 -45.64 28.09
C VAL A 677 -13.17 -46.43 29.38
N GLY A 678 -13.85 -45.85 30.37
CA GLY A 678 -14.26 -46.57 31.58
C GLY A 678 -13.09 -46.96 32.49
N PHE A 679 -12.18 -46.02 32.77
CA PHE A 679 -11.02 -46.27 33.63
C PHE A 679 -11.38 -46.81 35.03
N SER A 680 -10.54 -47.72 35.54
CA SER A 680 -10.57 -48.10 36.95
C SER A 680 -10.19 -46.90 37.84
N PRO A 681 -10.51 -46.91 39.14
CA PRO A 681 -10.12 -45.83 40.06
C PRO A 681 -8.61 -45.52 40.06
N GLU A 682 -7.77 -46.55 39.91
CA GLU A 682 -6.31 -46.41 39.84
C GLU A 682 -5.88 -45.68 38.57
N VAL A 683 -6.38 -46.11 37.40
CA VAL A 683 -6.05 -45.49 36.10
C VAL A 683 -6.64 -44.08 36.01
N LEU A 684 -7.82 -43.84 36.60
CA LEU A 684 -8.39 -42.50 36.68
C LEU A 684 -7.53 -41.57 37.56
N THR A 685 -6.95 -42.10 38.65
CA THR A 685 -6.01 -41.36 39.50
C THR A 685 -4.72 -41.05 38.73
N GLN A 686 -4.20 -42.03 37.98
CA GLN A 686 -3.05 -41.85 37.08
C GLN A 686 -3.33 -40.76 36.04
N PHE A 687 -4.50 -40.79 35.38
CA PHE A 687 -4.94 -39.76 34.45
C PHE A 687 -4.97 -38.39 35.12
N GLY A 688 -5.59 -38.27 36.30
CA GLY A 688 -5.67 -37.00 37.04
C GLY A 688 -4.30 -36.42 37.37
N ALA A 689 -3.35 -37.26 37.78
CA ALA A 689 -1.98 -36.83 38.08
C ALA A 689 -1.25 -36.35 36.82
N VAL A 690 -1.32 -37.11 35.73
CA VAL A 690 -0.62 -36.82 34.47
C VAL A 690 -1.22 -35.61 33.75
N ALA A 691 -2.55 -35.57 33.62
CA ALA A 691 -3.28 -34.43 33.05
C ALA A 691 -3.11 -33.17 33.90
N GLY A 692 -3.08 -33.31 35.23
CA GLY A 692 -2.80 -32.22 36.17
C GLY A 692 -1.40 -31.64 35.99
N LEU A 693 -0.37 -32.50 35.92
CA LEU A 693 1.01 -32.08 35.67
C LEU A 693 1.15 -31.35 34.32
N GLY A 694 0.60 -31.93 33.26
CA GLY A 694 0.55 -31.29 31.94
C GLY A 694 -0.14 -29.93 32.00
N SER A 695 -1.31 -29.85 32.63
CA SER A 695 -2.09 -28.61 32.77
C SER A 695 -1.34 -27.51 33.53
N VAL A 696 -0.64 -27.87 34.62
CA VAL A 696 0.17 -26.91 35.38
C VAL A 696 1.34 -26.41 34.53
N ALA A 697 2.06 -27.31 33.86
CA ALA A 697 3.17 -26.94 32.97
C ALA A 697 2.71 -25.99 31.85
N GLY A 698 1.61 -26.33 31.17
CA GLY A 698 1.04 -25.54 30.10
C GLY A 698 0.57 -24.16 30.57
N ALA A 699 -0.15 -24.09 31.69
CA ALA A 699 -0.58 -22.82 32.27
C ALA A 699 0.60 -21.93 32.69
N LEU A 700 1.68 -22.50 33.24
CA LEU A 700 2.89 -21.75 33.59
C LEU A 700 3.59 -21.18 32.34
N ILE A 701 3.71 -21.97 31.27
CA ILE A 701 4.26 -21.52 29.99
C ILE A 701 3.39 -20.39 29.41
N GLY A 702 2.07 -20.60 29.36
CA GLY A 702 1.12 -19.64 28.82
C GLY A 702 1.05 -18.32 29.59
N ARG A 703 1.30 -18.32 30.91
CA ARG A 703 1.36 -17.10 31.74
C ARG A 703 2.65 -16.31 31.56
N ARG A 704 3.77 -16.96 31.27
CA ARG A 704 5.10 -16.30 31.20
C ARG A 704 5.42 -15.70 29.83
N ILE A 705 4.70 -16.08 28.77
CA ILE A 705 5.02 -15.61 27.42
C ILE A 705 4.65 -14.14 27.21
N THR A 706 5.48 -13.40 26.48
CA THR A 706 5.20 -12.02 26.05
C THR A 706 4.50 -12.02 24.69
N PRO A 707 3.69 -11.00 24.34
CA PRO A 707 3.03 -10.92 23.05
C PRO A 707 3.98 -10.97 21.84
N THR A 708 5.16 -10.38 21.98
CA THR A 708 6.25 -10.48 20.99
C THR A 708 6.77 -11.90 20.79
N GLY A 709 6.67 -12.76 21.81
CA GLY A 709 7.13 -14.14 21.77
C GLY A 709 6.07 -15.18 21.41
N LEU A 710 4.85 -14.73 21.11
CA LEU A 710 3.74 -15.62 20.75
C LEU A 710 4.03 -16.51 19.54
N PRO A 711 4.61 -16.03 18.42
CA PRO A 711 4.79 -16.86 17.24
C PRO A 711 5.62 -18.11 17.51
N GLN A 712 6.74 -17.98 18.22
CA GLN A 712 7.59 -19.13 18.54
C GLN A 712 6.90 -20.07 19.55
N THR A 713 6.17 -19.55 20.53
CA THR A 713 5.47 -20.40 21.51
C THR A 713 4.35 -21.19 20.86
N VAL A 714 3.59 -20.58 19.94
CA VAL A 714 2.58 -21.30 19.16
C VAL A 714 3.23 -22.41 18.33
N ALA A 715 4.35 -22.13 17.65
CA ALA A 715 5.10 -23.18 16.96
C ALA A 715 5.54 -24.30 17.92
N ALA A 716 6.09 -23.98 19.10
CA ALA A 716 6.48 -24.99 20.08
C ALA A 716 5.29 -25.85 20.55
N LEU A 717 4.12 -25.26 20.76
CA LEU A 717 2.92 -25.96 21.18
C LEU A 717 2.36 -26.90 20.09
N HIS A 718 2.44 -26.54 18.81
CA HIS A 718 2.10 -27.47 17.71
C HIS A 718 3.00 -28.71 17.69
N SER A 719 4.28 -28.55 18.07
CA SER A 719 5.20 -29.70 18.13
C SER A 719 4.72 -30.76 19.13
N VAL A 720 4.18 -30.31 20.27
CA VAL A 720 3.67 -31.16 21.35
C VAL A 720 2.48 -31.99 20.87
N VAL A 721 1.59 -31.39 20.07
CA VAL A 721 0.46 -32.08 19.43
C VAL A 721 0.94 -33.13 18.44
N GLY A 722 1.90 -32.77 17.58
CA GLY A 722 2.48 -33.70 16.62
C GLY A 722 3.13 -34.91 17.29
N LEU A 723 3.88 -34.68 18.38
CA LEU A 723 4.49 -35.76 19.16
C LEU A 723 3.44 -36.63 19.85
N ALA A 724 2.43 -36.03 20.50
CA ALA A 724 1.34 -36.78 21.10
C ALA A 724 0.66 -37.70 20.08
N ALA A 725 0.40 -37.21 18.86
CA ALA A 725 -0.19 -38.01 17.79
C ALA A 725 0.69 -39.19 17.35
N VAL A 726 2.02 -39.00 17.30
CA VAL A 726 2.98 -40.09 17.04
C VAL A 726 2.89 -41.16 18.14
N LEU A 727 2.91 -40.74 19.41
CA LEU A 727 2.87 -41.65 20.56
C LEU A 727 1.56 -42.45 20.60
N THR A 728 0.42 -41.78 20.40
CA THR A 728 -0.90 -42.43 20.32
C THR A 728 -0.95 -43.43 19.17
N SER A 729 -0.53 -43.01 17.97
CA SER A 729 -0.59 -43.87 16.78
C SER A 729 0.25 -45.13 16.95
N ILE A 730 1.47 -45.00 17.48
CA ILE A 730 2.34 -46.15 17.78
C ILE A 730 1.72 -47.03 18.88
N GLY A 731 1.32 -46.42 20.00
CA GLY A 731 0.75 -47.15 21.14
C GLY A 731 -0.47 -47.98 20.75
N SER A 732 -1.36 -47.41 19.92
CA SER A 732 -2.60 -48.09 19.50
C SER A 732 -2.36 -49.35 18.66
N VAL A 733 -1.27 -49.40 17.87
CA VAL A 733 -0.95 -50.56 17.03
C VAL A 733 -0.17 -51.60 17.83
N VAL A 734 0.75 -51.15 18.68
CA VAL A 734 1.63 -52.04 19.46
C VAL A 734 0.88 -52.70 20.62
N ALA A 735 -0.21 -52.10 21.11
CA ALA A 735 -1.03 -52.64 22.20
C ALA A 735 -1.64 -54.02 21.86
N ASP A 736 -2.21 -54.18 20.66
CA ASP A 736 -2.72 -55.47 20.19
C ASP A 736 -2.70 -55.50 18.66
N ILE A 737 -1.65 -56.10 18.08
CA ILE A 737 -1.48 -56.13 16.61
C ILE A 737 -2.27 -57.24 15.92
N SER A 738 -2.62 -58.30 16.64
CA SER A 738 -3.26 -59.51 16.11
C SER A 738 -4.65 -59.25 15.53
N HIS A 739 -5.34 -58.21 16.03
CA HIS A 739 -6.73 -57.93 15.71
C HIS A 739 -6.96 -56.54 15.08
N VAL A 740 -5.90 -55.86 14.64
CA VAL A 740 -6.00 -54.50 14.07
C VAL A 740 -6.54 -54.53 12.64
N SER A 741 -7.58 -53.74 12.38
CA SER A 741 -8.10 -53.58 11.02
C SER A 741 -7.12 -52.88 10.08
N THR A 742 -7.20 -53.16 8.77
CA THR A 742 -6.41 -52.45 7.76
C THR A 742 -6.61 -50.93 7.82
N LEU A 743 -7.84 -50.48 8.11
CA LEU A 743 -8.14 -49.06 8.28
C LEU A 743 -7.31 -48.45 9.42
N HIS A 744 -7.35 -49.07 10.60
CA HIS A 744 -6.59 -48.63 11.77
C HIS A 744 -5.09 -48.59 11.47
N MET A 745 -4.53 -49.64 10.85
CA MET A 745 -3.11 -49.66 10.46
C MET A 745 -2.77 -48.48 9.53
N VAL A 746 -3.52 -48.31 8.44
CA VAL A 746 -3.29 -47.23 7.47
C VAL A 746 -3.34 -45.86 8.14
N THR A 747 -4.35 -45.61 8.98
CA THR A 747 -4.55 -44.31 9.62
C THR A 747 -3.56 -44.07 10.75
N ALA A 748 -3.16 -45.09 11.51
CA ALA A 748 -2.10 -45.00 12.51
C ALA A 748 -0.76 -44.64 11.85
N TYR A 749 -0.44 -45.29 10.72
CA TYR A 749 0.78 -45.00 9.97
C TYR A 749 0.79 -43.55 9.45
N LEU A 750 -0.36 -43.07 8.93
CA LEU A 750 -0.51 -41.67 8.54
C LEU A 750 -0.44 -40.71 9.73
N GLY A 751 -0.97 -41.09 10.89
CA GLY A 751 -0.87 -40.34 12.15
C GLY A 751 0.58 -40.14 12.58
N VAL A 752 1.41 -41.19 12.52
CA VAL A 752 2.86 -41.08 12.77
C VAL A 752 3.54 -40.18 11.74
N LEU A 753 3.22 -40.33 10.46
CA LEU A 753 3.83 -39.53 9.39
C LEU A 753 3.51 -38.04 9.53
N ILE A 754 2.23 -37.69 9.66
CA ILE A 754 1.76 -36.31 9.77
C ILE A 754 2.22 -35.71 11.10
N GLY A 755 2.07 -36.44 12.21
CA GLY A 755 2.50 -36.01 13.54
C GLY A 755 4.01 -35.79 13.61
N GLY A 756 4.81 -36.67 13.01
CA GLY A 756 6.27 -36.58 13.00
C GLY A 756 6.81 -35.41 12.18
N VAL A 757 6.22 -35.16 11.00
CA VAL A 757 6.53 -33.96 10.21
C VAL A 757 6.14 -32.69 10.98
N THR A 758 4.99 -32.72 11.67
CA THR A 758 4.51 -31.61 12.49
C THR A 758 5.45 -31.32 13.65
N PHE A 759 5.90 -32.36 14.37
CA PHE A 759 6.80 -32.25 15.52
C PHE A 759 8.11 -31.55 15.15
N THR A 760 8.89 -32.13 14.24
CA THR A 760 10.21 -31.59 13.91
C THR A 760 10.14 -30.31 13.11
N GLY A 761 9.15 -30.17 12.21
CA GLY A 761 8.93 -28.92 11.48
C GLY A 761 8.64 -27.76 12.43
N SER A 762 7.79 -28.00 13.43
CA SER A 762 7.41 -27.01 14.43
C SER A 762 8.59 -26.63 15.36
N ILE A 763 9.46 -27.58 15.70
CA ILE A 763 10.70 -27.30 16.43
C ILE A 763 11.62 -26.38 15.62
N VAL A 764 11.81 -26.67 14.33
CA VAL A 764 12.67 -25.83 13.47
C VAL A 764 12.07 -24.43 13.33
N ALA A 765 10.75 -24.31 13.15
CA ALA A 765 10.06 -23.03 13.11
C ALA A 765 10.24 -22.24 14.42
N PHE A 766 10.06 -22.89 15.58
CA PHE A 766 10.33 -22.32 16.90
C PHE A 766 11.77 -21.79 17.00
N LEU A 767 12.77 -22.61 16.65
CA LEU A 767 14.18 -22.23 16.77
C LEU A 767 14.54 -21.05 15.85
N LYS A 768 13.98 -20.99 14.63
CA LYS A 768 14.19 -19.86 13.69
C LYS A 768 13.56 -18.57 14.21
N LEU A 769 12.32 -18.64 14.67
CA LEU A 769 11.58 -17.47 15.17
C LEU A 769 12.19 -16.93 16.46
N ALA A 770 12.67 -17.82 17.33
CA ALA A 770 13.41 -17.48 18.54
C ALA A 770 14.83 -16.95 18.27
N GLY A 771 15.31 -16.98 17.02
CA GLY A 771 16.67 -16.57 16.66
C GLY A 771 17.77 -17.49 17.21
N ARG A 772 17.44 -18.72 17.60
CA ARG A 772 18.41 -19.72 18.09
C ARG A 772 19.14 -20.44 16.96
N ILE A 773 18.55 -20.43 15.76
CA ILE A 773 19.20 -20.84 14.51
C ILE A 773 19.01 -19.75 13.45
N SER A 774 19.83 -19.78 12.40
CA SER A 774 19.79 -18.78 11.32
C SER A 774 18.41 -18.70 10.67
N SER A 775 17.93 -17.48 10.43
CA SER A 775 16.69 -17.20 9.69
C SER A 775 16.84 -17.40 8.17
N ARG A 776 18.07 -17.57 7.65
CA ARG A 776 18.29 -17.83 6.23
C ARG A 776 17.88 -19.26 5.87
N PRO A 777 17.34 -19.48 4.65
CA PRO A 777 17.00 -20.83 4.19
C PRO A 777 18.26 -21.70 4.09
N MET A 778 18.23 -22.90 4.69
CA MET A 778 19.32 -23.86 4.61
C MET A 778 19.16 -24.71 3.34
N LEU A 779 20.02 -24.48 2.34
CA LEU A 779 19.94 -25.11 1.03
C LEU A 779 20.88 -26.33 0.95
N LEU A 780 20.32 -27.53 1.15
CA LEU A 780 21.04 -28.79 0.93
C LEU A 780 21.20 -29.08 -0.57
N PRO A 781 22.37 -29.54 -1.05
CA PRO A 781 22.53 -30.02 -2.42
C PRO A 781 21.51 -31.13 -2.74
N GLY A 782 20.78 -31.01 -3.85
CA GLY A 782 19.76 -32.00 -4.23
C GLY A 782 18.55 -32.08 -3.29
N ARG A 783 18.22 -31.02 -2.53
CA ARG A 783 17.12 -31.00 -1.53
C ARG A 783 15.79 -31.59 -2.01
N HIS A 784 15.43 -31.40 -3.28
CA HIS A 784 14.16 -31.93 -3.82
C HIS A 784 14.22 -33.45 -3.96
N LEU A 785 15.37 -33.99 -4.40
CA LEU A 785 15.59 -35.43 -4.46
C LEU A 785 15.56 -36.05 -3.06
N ILE A 786 16.23 -35.43 -2.08
CA ILE A 786 16.20 -35.89 -0.67
C ILE A 786 14.76 -35.88 -0.14
N ASN A 787 14.03 -34.80 -0.40
CA ASN A 787 12.66 -34.66 0.09
C ASN A 787 11.68 -35.65 -0.55
N THR A 788 11.85 -35.91 -1.84
CA THR A 788 11.04 -36.90 -2.57
C THR A 788 11.43 -38.32 -2.17
N SER A 789 12.72 -38.62 -1.95
CA SER A 789 13.16 -39.94 -1.49
C SER A 789 12.67 -40.24 -0.09
N LEU A 790 12.73 -39.29 0.85
CA LEU A 790 12.18 -39.47 2.20
C LEU A 790 10.68 -39.81 2.16
N LEU A 791 9.90 -39.13 1.33
CA LEU A 791 8.47 -39.43 1.17
C LEU A 791 8.26 -40.78 0.47
N GLY A 792 9.00 -41.06 -0.60
CA GLY A 792 8.91 -42.33 -1.34
C GLY A 792 9.28 -43.54 -0.49
N SER A 793 10.35 -43.44 0.32
CA SER A 793 10.72 -44.44 1.30
C SER A 793 9.61 -44.65 2.33
N ASN A 794 8.96 -43.57 2.79
CA ASN A 794 7.88 -43.66 3.76
C ASN A 794 6.62 -44.35 3.17
N VAL A 795 6.30 -44.09 1.90
CA VAL A 795 5.24 -44.81 1.17
C VAL A 795 5.59 -46.29 0.98
N ALA A 796 6.85 -46.60 0.67
CA ALA A 796 7.29 -47.99 0.53
C ALA A 796 7.21 -48.76 1.86
N THR A 797 7.65 -48.15 2.97
CA THR A 797 7.55 -48.76 4.30
C THR A 797 6.10 -48.91 4.78
N MET A 798 5.18 -48.06 4.32
CA MET A 798 3.74 -48.25 4.56
C MET A 798 3.20 -49.53 3.89
N GLY A 799 3.64 -49.83 2.66
CA GLY A 799 3.27 -51.07 1.97
C GLY A 799 3.74 -52.31 2.72
N ALA A 800 4.99 -52.30 3.20
CA ALA A 800 5.55 -53.37 4.04
C ALA A 800 4.80 -53.47 5.37
N PHE A 801 4.47 -52.34 5.99
CA PHE A 801 3.71 -52.31 7.24
C PHE A 801 2.34 -52.97 7.07
N VAL A 802 1.52 -52.54 6.11
CA VAL A 802 0.16 -53.08 5.93
C VAL A 802 0.16 -54.57 5.57
N THR A 803 1.16 -55.04 4.82
CA THR A 803 1.20 -56.43 4.32
C THR A 803 1.90 -57.41 5.27
N MET A 804 2.89 -56.95 6.06
CA MET A 804 3.75 -57.84 6.86
C MET A 804 3.60 -57.64 8.38
N ALA A 805 3.12 -56.48 8.84
CA ALA A 805 3.00 -56.18 10.27
C ALA A 805 2.02 -57.12 11.03
N PRO A 806 0.86 -57.54 10.47
CA PRO A 806 -0.05 -58.45 11.16
C PRO A 806 0.59 -59.80 11.54
N GLY A 807 1.62 -60.23 10.80
CA GLY A 807 2.35 -61.48 11.07
C GLY A 807 3.48 -61.35 12.10
N SER A 808 3.84 -60.14 12.52
CA SER A 808 4.94 -59.92 13.50
C SER A 808 4.88 -58.52 14.16
N PRO A 809 4.66 -58.45 15.49
CA PRO A 809 4.77 -57.20 16.24
C PRO A 809 6.11 -56.47 16.07
N ALA A 810 7.20 -57.23 15.86
CA ALA A 810 8.54 -56.66 15.66
C ALA A 810 8.64 -55.93 14.31
N ILE A 811 8.03 -56.46 13.25
CA ILE A 811 7.98 -55.80 11.93
C ILE A 811 7.18 -54.50 12.04
N ALA A 812 6.05 -54.54 12.75
CA ALA A 812 5.22 -53.36 12.99
C ALA A 812 5.96 -52.23 13.71
N ALA A 813 6.61 -52.57 14.83
CA ALA A 813 7.42 -51.62 15.58
C ALA A 813 8.57 -51.06 14.72
N THR A 814 9.21 -51.90 13.89
CA THR A 814 10.27 -51.47 12.98
C THR A 814 9.76 -50.51 11.92
N CYS A 815 8.64 -50.82 11.26
CA CYS A 815 8.05 -49.95 10.25
C CYS A 815 7.58 -48.62 10.82
N LEU A 816 6.95 -48.62 12.00
CA LEU A 816 6.51 -47.40 12.69
C LEU A 816 7.70 -46.57 13.21
N GLY A 817 8.76 -47.23 13.69
CA GLY A 817 10.03 -46.56 14.04
C GLY A 817 10.71 -45.94 12.83
N ALA A 818 10.76 -46.66 11.71
CA ALA A 818 11.28 -46.14 10.44
C ALA A 818 10.44 -44.94 9.95
N ASN A 819 9.11 -45.05 10.00
CA ASN A 819 8.22 -43.93 9.68
C ASN A 819 8.49 -42.71 10.57
N THR A 820 8.65 -42.90 11.87
CA THR A 820 8.98 -41.83 12.83
C THR A 820 10.28 -41.13 12.43
N LEU A 821 11.35 -41.90 12.17
CA LEU A 821 12.64 -41.34 11.76
C LEU A 821 12.53 -40.58 10.43
N LEU A 822 11.90 -41.18 9.42
CA LEU A 822 11.74 -40.59 8.09
C LEU A 822 10.90 -39.32 8.13
N SER A 823 9.79 -39.32 8.88
CA SER A 823 8.91 -38.15 9.06
C SER A 823 9.60 -37.05 9.85
N PHE A 824 10.38 -37.38 10.88
CA PHE A 824 11.17 -36.41 11.64
C PHE A 824 12.22 -35.74 10.75
N LEU A 825 12.97 -36.53 9.98
CA LEU A 825 13.93 -36.02 8.99
C LEU A 825 13.23 -35.15 7.96
N LYS A 826 12.07 -35.58 7.46
CA LYS A 826 11.28 -34.84 6.47
C LYS A 826 10.80 -33.49 6.99
N GLY A 827 10.26 -33.43 8.20
CA GLY A 827 9.83 -32.18 8.83
C GLY A 827 10.99 -31.22 9.05
N TYR A 828 12.14 -31.75 9.47
CA TYR A 828 13.38 -30.98 9.63
C TYR A 828 13.88 -30.42 8.29
N THR A 829 14.11 -31.26 7.28
CA THR A 829 14.69 -30.84 6.00
C THR A 829 13.80 -29.88 5.24
N THR A 830 12.48 -30.10 5.26
CA THR A 830 11.52 -29.22 4.59
C THR A 830 11.46 -27.85 5.26
N THR A 831 11.35 -27.79 6.59
CA THR A 831 11.22 -26.52 7.32
C THR A 831 12.53 -25.75 7.43
N ALA A 832 13.67 -26.45 7.50
CA ALA A 832 14.99 -25.83 7.51
C ALA A 832 15.30 -25.10 6.19
N ALA A 833 14.74 -25.56 5.07
CA ALA A 833 14.92 -24.95 3.76
C ALA A 833 14.10 -23.66 3.53
N ILE A 834 13.18 -23.31 4.43
CA ILE A 834 12.29 -22.15 4.28
C ILE A 834 12.86 -20.93 5.02
N GLY A 835 12.75 -19.73 4.45
CA GLY A 835 13.27 -18.50 5.06
C GLY A 835 12.48 -18.02 6.29
N GLY A 836 13.12 -17.23 7.13
CA GLY A 836 12.57 -16.74 8.40
C GLY A 836 11.31 -15.88 8.26
N ALA A 837 11.12 -15.15 7.17
CA ALA A 837 9.91 -14.35 6.97
C ALA A 837 8.77 -15.11 6.27
N ASP A 838 9.07 -16.26 5.66
CA ASP A 838 8.06 -17.22 5.17
C ASP A 838 7.59 -18.17 6.30
N MET A 839 8.23 -18.13 7.47
CA MET A 839 7.84 -18.92 8.66
C MET A 839 6.38 -18.77 9.09
N PRO A 840 5.71 -17.60 9.02
CA PRO A 840 4.31 -17.49 9.38
C PRO A 840 3.41 -18.44 8.57
N VAL A 841 3.68 -18.58 7.26
CA VAL A 841 2.98 -19.55 6.40
C VAL A 841 3.25 -20.97 6.89
N VAL A 842 4.51 -21.30 7.18
CA VAL A 842 4.87 -22.64 7.69
C VAL A 842 4.17 -22.97 9.00
N ILE A 843 4.04 -22.02 9.93
CA ILE A 843 3.30 -22.23 11.19
C ILE A 843 1.84 -22.60 10.90
N THR A 844 1.19 -21.91 9.97
CA THR A 844 -0.21 -22.21 9.60
C THR A 844 -0.37 -23.58 8.92
N VAL A 845 0.61 -23.98 8.10
CA VAL A 845 0.64 -25.32 7.48
C VAL A 845 0.81 -26.41 8.53
N LEU A 846 1.72 -26.22 9.48
CA LEU A 846 1.95 -27.16 10.58
C LEU A 846 0.75 -27.21 11.54
N ASN A 847 0.04 -26.09 11.73
CA ASN A 847 -1.25 -26.07 12.43
C ASN A 847 -2.28 -26.95 11.69
N ALA A 848 -2.36 -26.82 10.35
CA ALA A 848 -3.24 -27.67 9.54
C ALA A 848 -2.89 -29.16 9.70
N TYR A 849 -1.59 -29.49 9.67
CA TYR A 849 -1.13 -30.87 9.86
C TYR A 849 -1.46 -31.41 11.24
N SER A 850 -1.39 -30.58 12.30
CA SER A 850 -1.85 -30.99 13.63
C SER A 850 -3.32 -31.41 13.61
N GLY A 851 -4.19 -30.66 12.92
CA GLY A 851 -5.60 -31.02 12.73
C GLY A 851 -5.78 -32.32 11.94
N PHE A 852 -5.05 -32.51 10.84
CA PHE A 852 -5.13 -33.75 10.06
C PHE A 852 -4.54 -34.97 10.79
N ALA A 853 -3.61 -34.79 11.72
CA ALA A 853 -3.16 -35.85 12.62
C ALA A 853 -4.29 -36.29 13.57
N LEU A 854 -5.07 -35.35 14.14
CA LEU A 854 -6.28 -35.68 14.91
C LEU A 854 -7.34 -36.38 14.05
N VAL A 855 -7.48 -36.02 12.77
CA VAL A 855 -8.37 -36.75 11.85
C VAL A 855 -7.93 -38.20 11.72
N ALA A 856 -6.63 -38.44 11.51
CA ALA A 856 -6.07 -39.79 11.43
C ALA A 856 -6.32 -40.60 12.71
N GLU A 857 -6.14 -40.01 13.88
CA GLU A 857 -6.51 -40.63 15.16
C GLU A 857 -8.01 -40.91 15.28
N GLY A 858 -8.86 -39.98 14.81
CA GLY A 858 -10.31 -40.15 14.80
C GLY A 858 -10.74 -41.33 13.93
N PHE A 859 -10.14 -41.52 12.75
CA PHE A 859 -10.39 -42.70 11.93
C PHE A 859 -9.90 -43.98 12.59
N MET A 860 -8.70 -43.93 13.18
CA MET A 860 -8.06 -45.07 13.83
C MET A 860 -8.89 -45.58 15.02
N LEU A 861 -9.37 -44.66 15.86
CA LEU A 861 -10.13 -44.98 17.07
C LEU A 861 -11.65 -45.01 16.85
N ASN A 862 -12.10 -44.82 15.60
CA ASN A 862 -13.51 -44.65 15.25
C ASN A 862 -14.23 -43.59 16.12
N ASN A 863 -13.56 -42.47 16.35
CA ASN A 863 -14.00 -41.41 17.25
C ASN A 863 -14.48 -40.18 16.46
N PRO A 864 -15.81 -39.93 16.37
CA PRO A 864 -16.34 -38.85 15.56
C PRO A 864 -16.01 -37.44 16.10
N LEU A 865 -15.70 -37.31 17.40
CA LEU A 865 -15.25 -36.04 17.98
C LEU A 865 -13.87 -35.66 17.44
N LEU A 866 -12.91 -36.58 17.49
CA LEU A 866 -11.56 -36.37 16.98
C LEU A 866 -11.57 -36.07 15.48
N THR A 867 -12.39 -36.79 14.70
CA THR A 867 -12.57 -36.52 13.27
C THR A 867 -13.16 -35.13 13.02
N SER A 868 -14.20 -34.74 13.77
CA SER A 868 -14.86 -33.43 13.59
C SER A 868 -13.93 -32.27 13.93
N VAL A 869 -13.27 -32.35 15.09
CA VAL A 869 -12.36 -31.30 15.56
C VAL A 869 -11.09 -31.26 14.71
N GLY A 870 -10.52 -32.42 14.40
CA GLY A 870 -9.35 -32.49 13.53
C GLY A 870 -9.61 -31.86 12.17
N SER A 871 -10.79 -32.13 11.58
CA SER A 871 -11.20 -31.54 10.31
C SER A 871 -11.34 -30.01 10.42
N LEU A 872 -12.00 -29.53 11.48
CA LEU A 872 -12.14 -28.10 11.78
C LEU A 872 -10.78 -27.38 11.83
N ILE A 873 -9.82 -27.94 12.55
CA ILE A 873 -8.47 -27.36 12.73
C ILE A 873 -7.64 -27.48 11.44
N GLY A 874 -7.71 -28.63 10.76
CA GLY A 874 -7.00 -28.89 9.51
C GLY A 874 -7.41 -27.91 8.40
N VAL A 875 -8.72 -27.69 8.25
CA VAL A 875 -9.26 -26.71 7.30
C VAL A 875 -8.92 -25.29 7.74
N SER A 876 -9.01 -24.97 9.03
CA SER A 876 -8.63 -23.65 9.55
C SER A 876 -7.18 -23.28 9.25
N GLY A 877 -6.24 -24.19 9.51
CA GLY A 877 -4.83 -23.97 9.21
C GLY A 877 -4.60 -23.78 7.71
N SER A 878 -5.27 -24.59 6.88
CA SER A 878 -5.16 -24.55 5.42
C SER A 878 -5.65 -23.22 4.84
N ILE A 879 -6.74 -22.66 5.36
CA ILE A 879 -7.28 -21.36 4.95
C ILE A 879 -6.33 -20.23 5.37
N LEU A 880 -5.82 -20.26 6.60
CA LEU A 880 -4.85 -19.26 7.04
C LEU A 880 -3.56 -19.30 6.19
N SER A 881 -3.09 -20.49 5.82
CA SER A 881 -1.98 -20.63 4.87
C SER A 881 -2.29 -20.00 3.53
N TYR A 882 -3.51 -20.23 3.01
CA TYR A 882 -3.97 -19.64 1.75
C TYR A 882 -4.05 -18.11 1.81
N ILE A 883 -4.67 -17.55 2.84
CA ILE A 883 -4.79 -16.09 3.03
C ILE A 883 -3.41 -15.45 3.07
N MET A 884 -2.46 -16.04 3.80
CA MET A 884 -1.07 -15.54 3.85
C MET A 884 -0.37 -15.65 2.51
N CYS A 885 -0.53 -16.75 1.77
CA CYS A 885 0.01 -16.92 0.44
C CYS A 885 -0.52 -15.87 -0.55
N VAL A 886 -1.84 -15.63 -0.57
CA VAL A 886 -2.47 -14.61 -1.41
C VAL A 886 -1.98 -13.20 -1.05
N ALA A 887 -1.90 -12.87 0.23
CA ALA A 887 -1.42 -11.57 0.68
C ALA A 887 0.08 -11.31 0.39
N MET A 888 0.85 -12.35 0.05
CA MET A 888 2.24 -12.24 -0.42
C MET A 888 2.37 -12.36 -1.95
N ASN A 889 1.26 -12.57 -2.65
CA ASN A 889 1.20 -12.99 -4.05
C ASN A 889 2.16 -14.16 -4.38
N ARG A 890 2.20 -15.17 -3.51
CA ARG A 890 3.04 -16.37 -3.69
C ARG A 890 2.21 -17.63 -3.47
N SER A 891 2.34 -18.60 -4.36
CA SER A 891 1.72 -19.91 -4.18
C SER A 891 2.34 -20.67 -3.00
N LEU A 892 1.56 -21.56 -2.38
CA LEU A 892 2.03 -22.41 -1.29
C LEU A 892 3.25 -23.26 -1.71
N THR A 893 3.29 -23.72 -2.96
CA THR A 893 4.42 -24.47 -3.52
C THR A 893 5.68 -23.61 -3.61
N ASN A 894 5.55 -22.34 -4.00
CA ASN A 894 6.66 -21.38 -4.03
C ASN A 894 7.17 -21.02 -2.63
N VAL A 895 6.33 -21.10 -1.59
CA VAL A 895 6.75 -20.85 -0.20
C VAL A 895 7.42 -22.08 0.42
N LEU A 896 6.84 -23.28 0.25
CA LEU A 896 7.35 -24.50 0.88
C LEU A 896 8.56 -25.10 0.15
N PHE A 897 8.60 -24.99 -1.18
CA PHE A 897 9.62 -25.62 -2.01
C PHE A 897 10.40 -24.64 -2.89
N GLY A 898 9.86 -23.44 -3.10
CA GLY A 898 10.55 -22.35 -3.80
C GLY A 898 11.48 -21.56 -2.86
N GLY A 899 12.51 -20.95 -3.44
CA GLY A 899 13.18 -19.80 -2.82
C GLY A 899 12.61 -18.52 -3.42
N ILE A 900 12.82 -17.38 -2.77
CA ILE A 900 12.61 -16.08 -3.44
C ILE A 900 13.58 -16.05 -4.63
N ALA A 901 13.05 -15.85 -5.83
CA ALA A 901 13.89 -15.72 -7.02
C ALA A 901 14.88 -14.57 -6.77
N ALA A 902 16.16 -14.78 -7.09
CA ALA A 902 17.14 -13.71 -6.99
C ALA A 902 16.66 -12.52 -7.84
N PRO A 903 16.79 -11.28 -7.36
CA PRO A 903 16.36 -10.11 -8.11
C PRO A 903 17.00 -10.13 -9.51
N GLN A 904 16.17 -10.03 -10.56
CA GLN A 904 16.67 -9.62 -11.87
C GLN A 904 17.30 -8.23 -11.71
N GLN A 905 18.35 -7.92 -12.49
CA GLN A 905 19.15 -6.69 -12.38
C GLN A 905 18.26 -5.49 -12.05
N ALA A 906 18.34 -5.01 -10.80
CA ALA A 906 17.48 -3.95 -10.30
C ALA A 906 17.71 -2.70 -11.15
N LYS A 907 16.64 -2.14 -11.72
CA LYS A 907 16.69 -0.80 -12.32
C LYS A 907 17.28 0.16 -11.29
N LYS A 908 18.23 0.99 -11.72
CA LYS A 908 18.83 2.00 -10.86
C LYS A 908 17.73 3.00 -10.49
N ILE A 909 17.36 3.06 -9.22
CA ILE A 909 16.35 4.02 -8.76
C ILE A 909 16.96 5.42 -8.84
N GLU A 910 16.28 6.31 -9.56
CA GLU A 910 16.66 7.72 -9.72
C GLU A 910 15.94 8.58 -8.67
N GLY A 911 16.65 9.53 -8.07
CA GLY A 911 16.12 10.45 -7.07
C GLY A 911 17.09 10.71 -5.90
N GLU A 912 16.84 11.78 -5.15
CA GLU A 912 17.59 12.11 -3.94
C GLU A 912 16.78 11.75 -2.69
N VAL A 913 17.46 11.20 -1.67
CA VAL A 913 16.81 10.85 -0.40
C VAL A 913 16.76 12.08 0.49
N VAL A 914 15.56 12.56 0.80
CA VAL A 914 15.36 13.69 1.73
C VAL A 914 15.35 13.16 3.16
N GLN A 915 16.28 13.61 4.00
CA GLN A 915 16.28 13.30 5.43
C GLN A 915 15.36 14.26 6.20
N ALA A 916 14.63 13.73 7.18
CA ALA A 916 13.87 14.49 8.16
C ALA A 916 14.48 14.35 9.55
N THR A 917 14.32 15.39 10.37
CA THR A 917 14.62 15.38 11.79
C THR A 917 13.37 15.05 12.62
N VAL A 918 13.55 14.83 13.92
CA VAL A 918 12.43 14.66 14.86
C VAL A 918 11.57 15.93 14.89
N ASP A 919 12.20 17.11 14.87
CA ASP A 919 11.47 18.39 14.91
C ASP A 919 10.61 18.62 13.67
N ASP A 920 11.14 18.28 12.48
CA ASP A 920 10.37 18.34 11.22
C ASP A 920 9.15 17.41 11.29
N THR A 921 9.34 16.20 11.83
CA THR A 921 8.26 15.21 11.97
C THR A 921 7.20 15.68 12.96
N VAL A 922 7.61 16.28 14.07
CA VAL A 922 6.70 16.83 15.09
C VAL A 922 5.91 18.02 14.53
N GLU A 923 6.55 18.87 13.73
CA GLU A 923 5.88 19.98 13.05
C GLU A 923 4.83 19.49 12.05
N ALA A 924 5.18 18.51 11.19
CA ALA A 924 4.25 17.90 10.27
C ALA A 924 3.04 17.27 11.01
N LEU A 925 3.29 16.50 12.07
CA LEU A 925 2.24 15.88 12.87
C LEU A 925 1.37 16.91 13.63
N SER A 926 1.93 18.04 14.03
CA SER A 926 1.18 19.08 14.76
C SER A 926 0.26 19.90 13.86
N ASN A 927 0.59 19.99 12.57
CA ASN A 927 -0.17 20.74 11.57
C ASN A 927 -1.16 19.86 10.76
N ALA A 928 -1.16 18.54 10.99
CA ALA A 928 -2.01 17.60 10.27
C ALA A 928 -3.43 17.51 10.87
N GLU A 929 -4.44 17.36 10.01
CA GLU A 929 -5.82 17.04 10.41
C GLU A 929 -6.08 15.53 10.33
N SER A 930 -5.42 14.84 9.39
CA SER A 930 -5.51 13.40 9.16
C SER A 930 -4.14 12.73 9.13
N VAL A 931 -3.95 11.70 9.95
CA VAL A 931 -2.70 10.93 10.07
C VAL A 931 -2.98 9.43 9.93
N ILE A 932 -2.26 8.77 9.03
CA ILE A 932 -2.23 7.30 8.94
C ILE A 932 -0.87 6.79 9.45
N ILE A 933 -0.90 5.77 10.31
CA ILE A 933 0.31 5.10 10.80
C ILE A 933 0.37 3.69 10.21
N VAL A 934 1.34 3.46 9.33
CA VAL A 934 1.63 2.13 8.77
C VAL A 934 2.66 1.44 9.66
N VAL A 935 2.28 0.31 10.26
CA VAL A 935 3.18 -0.44 11.15
C VAL A 935 3.70 -1.71 10.49
N GLY A 936 4.99 -1.99 10.68
CA GLY A 936 5.62 -3.24 10.29
C GLY A 936 6.31 -3.94 11.46
N TYR A 937 6.98 -5.05 11.16
CA TYR A 937 7.67 -5.84 12.19
C TYR A 937 8.78 -5.07 12.91
N GLY A 938 9.38 -4.04 12.28
CA GLY A 938 10.38 -3.20 12.94
C GLY A 938 9.85 -2.49 14.19
N MET A 939 8.56 -2.14 14.24
CA MET A 939 7.92 -1.60 15.45
C MET A 939 8.00 -2.61 16.61
N ALA A 940 7.66 -3.87 16.34
CA ALA A 940 7.64 -4.95 17.32
C ALA A 940 9.04 -5.24 17.87
N VAL A 941 10.05 -5.25 17.00
CA VAL A 941 11.46 -5.49 17.38
C VAL A 941 11.96 -4.39 18.32
N ALA A 942 11.66 -3.13 18.03
CA ALA A 942 12.07 -2.00 18.87
C ALA A 942 11.21 -1.84 20.13
N LYS A 943 10.05 -2.50 20.22
CA LYS A 943 9.00 -2.28 21.23
C LYS A 943 8.47 -0.84 21.21
N ALA A 944 8.30 -0.27 20.01
CA ALA A 944 7.89 1.12 19.81
C ALA A 944 6.36 1.36 19.96
N GLN A 945 5.55 0.29 20.02
CA GLN A 945 4.09 0.38 20.07
C GLN A 945 3.56 1.21 21.26
N TYR A 946 4.24 1.19 22.40
CA TYR A 946 3.83 1.95 23.59
C TYR A 946 4.01 3.46 23.41
N ALA A 947 5.14 3.88 22.82
CA ALA A 947 5.38 5.27 22.49
C ALA A 947 4.38 5.76 21.44
N LEU A 948 4.06 4.91 20.46
CA LEU A 948 3.05 5.22 19.44
C LEU A 948 1.65 5.39 20.01
N ALA A 949 1.22 4.52 20.93
CA ALA A 949 -0.08 4.65 21.57
C ALA A 949 -0.22 6.01 22.29
N GLU A 950 0.85 6.49 22.94
CA GLU A 950 0.87 7.81 23.57
C GLU A 950 0.84 8.96 22.55
N ILE A 951 1.61 8.86 21.45
CA ILE A 951 1.55 9.83 20.34
C ILE A 951 0.12 9.92 19.78
N VAL A 952 -0.50 8.78 19.49
CA VAL A 952 -1.88 8.71 18.98
C VAL A 952 -2.85 9.33 19.97
N ARG A 953 -2.71 9.02 21.27
CA ARG A 953 -3.56 9.61 22.32
C ARG A 953 -3.44 11.14 22.35
N MET A 954 -2.23 11.67 22.25
CA MET A 954 -1.98 13.12 22.25
C MET A 954 -2.54 13.81 21.02
N LEU A 955 -2.35 13.24 19.83
CA LEU A 955 -2.89 13.78 18.58
C LEU A 955 -4.42 13.76 18.56
N ARG A 956 -5.04 12.63 18.96
CA ARG A 956 -6.49 12.52 19.05
C ARG A 956 -7.09 13.47 20.09
N ALA A 957 -6.38 13.75 21.19
CA ALA A 957 -6.81 14.75 22.17
C ALA A 957 -6.87 16.18 21.58
N LYS A 958 -6.12 16.45 20.50
CA LYS A 958 -6.17 17.71 19.74
C LYS A 958 -7.20 17.69 18.59
N GLY A 959 -7.99 16.62 18.44
CA GLY A 959 -8.99 16.48 17.38
C GLY A 959 -8.46 15.94 16.05
N VAL A 960 -7.18 15.54 15.98
CA VAL A 960 -6.59 14.94 14.77
C VAL A 960 -7.16 13.53 14.55
N THR A 961 -7.56 13.23 13.32
CA THR A 961 -8.01 11.88 12.93
C THR A 961 -6.79 10.99 12.72
N VAL A 962 -6.53 10.09 13.68
CA VAL A 962 -5.37 9.19 13.62
C VAL A 962 -5.83 7.74 13.52
N ARG A 963 -5.36 7.04 12.48
CA ARG A 963 -5.71 5.65 12.17
C ARG A 963 -4.46 4.82 11.88
N PHE A 964 -4.51 3.52 12.18
CA PHE A 964 -3.47 2.56 11.84
C PHE A 964 -3.87 1.78 10.59
N ALA A 965 -2.90 1.57 9.71
CA ALA A 965 -3.03 0.72 8.54
C ALA A 965 -2.21 -0.55 8.73
N ILE A 966 -2.87 -1.72 8.73
CA ILE A 966 -2.24 -3.02 8.90
C ILE A 966 -2.23 -3.78 7.58
N HIS A 967 -1.03 -4.16 7.15
CA HIS A 967 -0.89 -5.10 6.05
C HIS A 967 -1.09 -6.54 6.55
N PRO A 968 -1.81 -7.45 5.85
CA PRO A 968 -2.13 -8.79 6.37
C PRO A 968 -0.91 -9.64 6.77
N VAL A 969 0.22 -9.48 6.08
CA VAL A 969 1.49 -10.16 6.41
C VAL A 969 2.47 -9.34 7.24
N ALA A 970 2.06 -8.19 7.79
CA ALA A 970 2.90 -7.42 8.70
C ALA A 970 3.14 -8.20 10.00
N GLY A 971 4.40 -8.59 10.24
CA GLY A 971 4.82 -9.30 11.45
C GLY A 971 5.46 -10.66 11.16
N ARG A 972 5.48 -11.51 12.18
CA ARG A 972 5.96 -12.91 12.13
C ARG A 972 4.85 -13.93 12.41
N MET A 973 3.60 -13.48 12.50
CA MET A 973 2.40 -14.31 12.66
C MET A 973 1.18 -13.53 12.14
N PRO A 974 0.17 -14.18 11.55
CA PRO A 974 -1.04 -13.48 11.07
C PRO A 974 -1.71 -12.69 12.19
N GLY A 975 -1.93 -11.39 11.99
CA GLY A 975 -2.54 -10.49 12.99
C GLY A 975 -1.66 -10.12 14.18
N GLN A 976 -0.33 -10.37 14.12
CA GLN A 976 0.57 -10.06 15.24
C GLN A 976 0.60 -8.56 15.55
N CYS A 977 0.62 -7.70 14.54
CA CYS A 977 0.63 -6.26 14.74
C CYS A 977 -0.64 -5.78 15.47
N ASN A 978 -1.82 -6.35 15.16
CA ASN A 978 -3.07 -6.02 15.84
C ASN A 978 -2.98 -6.34 17.34
N VAL A 979 -2.45 -7.51 17.71
CA VAL A 979 -2.28 -7.91 19.12
C VAL A 979 -1.27 -7.01 19.84
N LEU A 980 -0.18 -6.61 19.19
CA LEU A 980 0.82 -5.71 19.79
C LEU A 980 0.29 -4.29 20.00
N LEU A 981 -0.53 -3.80 19.08
CA LEU A 981 -1.20 -2.50 19.24
C LEU A 981 -2.26 -2.58 20.35
N ALA A 982 -3.03 -3.67 20.43
CA ALA A 982 -3.97 -3.91 21.53
C ALA A 982 -3.25 -4.01 22.89
N GLU A 983 -2.08 -4.66 22.97
CA GLU A 983 -1.23 -4.67 24.17
C GLU A 983 -0.84 -3.25 24.60
N ALA A 984 -0.54 -2.38 23.64
CA ALA A 984 -0.26 -0.97 23.88
C ALA A 984 -1.53 -0.12 24.16
N SER A 985 -2.68 -0.76 24.36
CA SER A 985 -3.97 -0.11 24.60
C SER A 985 -4.46 0.79 23.46
N VAL A 986 -4.04 0.49 22.22
CA VAL A 986 -4.60 1.14 21.02
C VAL A 986 -6.01 0.58 20.79
N PRO A 987 -7.04 1.44 20.71
CA PRO A 987 -8.40 1.02 20.40
C PRO A 987 -8.50 0.33 19.03
N TYR A 988 -9.18 -0.82 18.96
CA TYR A 988 -9.24 -1.63 17.73
C TYR A 988 -10.04 -0.96 16.58
N ASP A 989 -10.88 0.02 16.89
CA ASP A 989 -11.71 0.77 15.93
C ASP A 989 -10.90 1.74 15.06
N ILE A 990 -9.70 2.11 15.50
CA ILE A 990 -8.76 2.90 14.70
C ILE A 990 -7.67 2.04 14.07
N VAL A 991 -7.77 0.71 14.15
CA VAL A 991 -6.82 -0.22 13.52
C VAL A 991 -7.54 -0.88 12.36
N LEU A 992 -7.21 -0.42 11.15
CA LEU A 992 -7.87 -0.84 9.92
C LEU A 992 -6.97 -1.77 9.12
N GLU A 993 -7.60 -2.72 8.44
CA GLU A 993 -6.92 -3.61 7.50
C GLU A 993 -6.66 -2.88 6.17
N MET A 994 -5.70 -3.39 5.40
CA MET A 994 -5.26 -2.78 4.14
C MET A 994 -6.42 -2.45 3.17
N ASP A 995 -7.36 -3.37 3.00
CA ASP A 995 -8.50 -3.20 2.08
C ASP A 995 -9.50 -2.12 2.56
N GLU A 996 -9.49 -1.81 3.86
CA GLU A 996 -10.40 -0.83 4.46
C GLU A 996 -9.84 0.60 4.40
N ILE A 997 -8.52 0.76 4.29
CA ILE A 997 -7.83 2.06 4.44
C ILE A 997 -7.09 2.53 3.18
N ASN A 998 -6.91 1.66 2.18
CA ASN A 998 -6.09 1.99 1.00
C ASN A 998 -6.63 3.16 0.17
N ASP A 999 -7.95 3.35 0.15
CA ASP A 999 -8.61 4.46 -0.57
C ASP A 999 -8.51 5.80 0.16
N ASP A 1000 -8.10 5.81 1.44
CA ASP A 1000 -8.02 7.01 2.28
C ASP A 1000 -6.65 7.70 2.22
N PHE A 1001 -5.62 7.05 1.66
CA PHE A 1001 -4.28 7.64 1.56
C PHE A 1001 -4.23 8.97 0.78
N PRO A 1002 -4.92 9.16 -0.36
CA PRO A 1002 -4.93 10.43 -1.08
C PRO A 1002 -5.42 11.63 -0.25
N ASP A 1003 -6.34 11.39 0.68
CA ASP A 1003 -6.94 12.41 1.55
C ASP A 1003 -6.20 12.57 2.88
N THR A 1004 -5.05 11.90 3.05
CA THR A 1004 -4.27 11.91 4.29
C THR A 1004 -3.13 12.92 4.23
N ASP A 1005 -2.99 13.74 5.28
CA ASP A 1005 -1.96 14.79 5.35
C ASP A 1005 -0.58 14.18 5.60
N VAL A 1006 -0.46 13.33 6.63
CA VAL A 1006 0.82 12.73 7.03
C VAL A 1006 0.66 11.23 7.21
N THR A 1007 1.48 10.45 6.50
CA THR A 1007 1.61 9.02 6.73
C THR A 1007 2.94 8.68 7.41
N LEU A 1008 2.87 8.07 8.59
CA LEU A 1008 4.04 7.62 9.34
C LEU A 1008 4.26 6.12 9.09
N VAL A 1009 5.35 5.77 8.41
CA VAL A 1009 5.71 4.38 8.09
C VAL A 1009 6.78 3.89 9.07
N ILE A 1010 6.45 2.90 9.91
CA ILE A 1010 7.30 2.49 11.02
C ILE A 1010 7.69 1.02 10.88
N GLY A 1011 8.95 0.78 10.52
CA GLY A 1011 9.48 -0.58 10.47
C GLY A 1011 8.81 -1.48 9.42
N ALA A 1012 8.18 -0.87 8.40
CA ALA A 1012 7.65 -1.49 7.20
C ALA A 1012 8.53 -1.13 5.99
N ASN A 1013 8.63 -2.03 5.03
CA ASN A 1013 9.35 -1.78 3.77
C ASN A 1013 8.62 -2.42 2.59
N ASP A 1014 8.60 -3.76 2.51
CA ASP A 1014 8.00 -4.48 1.38
C ASP A 1014 6.49 -4.23 1.29
N THR A 1015 5.80 -4.09 2.42
CA THR A 1015 4.34 -3.86 2.51
C THR A 1015 3.89 -2.46 2.08
N VAL A 1016 4.82 -1.56 1.81
CA VAL A 1016 4.58 -0.18 1.33
C VAL A 1016 5.36 0.11 0.04
N ASN A 1017 5.86 -0.93 -0.63
CA ASN A 1017 6.78 -0.77 -1.75
C ASN A 1017 6.02 -0.67 -3.08
N PRO A 1018 6.09 0.48 -3.79
CA PRO A 1018 5.42 0.65 -5.09
C PRO A 1018 5.91 -0.31 -6.15
N ILE A 1019 7.12 -0.88 -6.00
CA ILE A 1019 7.69 -1.83 -6.96
C ILE A 1019 6.86 -3.13 -7.06
N ALA A 1020 5.95 -3.38 -6.12
CA ALA A 1020 4.99 -4.48 -6.21
C ALA A 1020 4.00 -4.30 -7.37
N LEU A 1021 3.81 -3.08 -7.86
CA LEU A 1021 2.96 -2.76 -9.01
C LEU A 1021 3.70 -2.95 -10.35
N GLU A 1022 5.02 -3.17 -10.32
CA GLU A 1022 5.85 -3.34 -11.53
C GLU A 1022 5.91 -4.83 -11.94
N PRO A 1023 5.72 -5.20 -13.23
CA PRO A 1023 5.71 -6.60 -13.68
C PRO A 1023 7.04 -7.37 -13.52
N ASP A 1024 8.17 -6.67 -13.54
CA ASP A 1024 9.54 -7.21 -13.49
C ASP A 1024 10.09 -7.37 -12.06
N SER A 1025 9.27 -7.05 -11.06
CA SER A 1025 9.66 -7.08 -9.65
C SER A 1025 9.56 -8.48 -9.01
N PRO A 1026 10.49 -8.86 -8.12
CA PRO A 1026 10.38 -10.08 -7.30
C PRO A 1026 9.14 -10.15 -6.42
N ILE A 1027 8.51 -9.01 -6.13
CA ILE A 1027 7.26 -8.89 -5.36
C ILE A 1027 6.09 -8.38 -6.23
N SER A 1028 6.19 -8.53 -7.55
CA SER A 1028 5.13 -8.11 -8.48
C SER A 1028 3.78 -8.73 -8.12
N GLY A 1029 2.71 -7.94 -8.17
CA GLY A 1029 1.34 -8.32 -7.84
C GLY A 1029 1.05 -8.52 -6.34
N MET A 1030 2.04 -8.33 -5.45
CA MET A 1030 1.78 -8.26 -4.01
C MET A 1030 0.89 -7.04 -3.72
N PRO A 1031 -0.29 -7.21 -3.08
CA PRO A 1031 -1.06 -6.07 -2.64
C PRO A 1031 -0.25 -5.32 -1.57
N VAL A 1032 -0.23 -4.00 -1.62
CA VAL A 1032 0.57 -3.16 -0.71
C VAL A 1032 -0.24 -1.97 -0.21
N LEU A 1033 0.20 -1.36 0.89
CA LEU A 1033 -0.36 -0.12 1.41
C LEU A 1033 0.16 1.06 0.57
N HIS A 1034 -0.77 1.84 0.01
CA HIS A 1034 -0.46 2.96 -0.91
C HIS A 1034 0.01 4.24 -0.18
N ALA A 1035 0.93 4.10 0.77
CA ALA A 1035 1.42 5.19 1.62
C ALA A 1035 1.88 6.43 0.84
N TRP A 1036 2.52 6.22 -0.31
CA TRP A 1036 3.04 7.27 -1.20
C TRP A 1036 1.96 8.16 -1.84
N LYS A 1037 0.67 7.82 -1.73
CA LYS A 1037 -0.42 8.69 -2.18
C LYS A 1037 -0.77 9.81 -1.19
N SER A 1038 -0.22 9.78 0.03
CA SER A 1038 -0.43 10.82 1.05
C SER A 1038 0.29 12.11 0.68
N LYS A 1039 -0.13 13.24 1.25
CA LYS A 1039 0.52 14.55 1.00
C LYS A 1039 1.98 14.55 1.46
N GLU A 1040 2.25 13.98 2.64
CA GLU A 1040 3.59 13.80 3.18
C GLU A 1040 3.74 12.39 3.80
N VAL A 1041 4.89 11.76 3.59
CA VAL A 1041 5.22 10.43 4.14
C VAL A 1041 6.52 10.53 4.93
N VAL A 1042 6.50 10.10 6.19
CA VAL A 1042 7.70 9.99 7.02
C VAL A 1042 8.02 8.52 7.26
N VAL A 1043 9.14 8.05 6.75
CA VAL A 1043 9.58 6.66 6.89
C VAL A 1043 10.63 6.56 8.00
N MET A 1044 10.34 5.75 9.01
CA MET A 1044 11.20 5.51 10.16
C MET A 1044 11.93 4.18 10.01
N LYS A 1045 13.26 4.24 9.83
CA LYS A 1045 14.13 3.05 9.74
C LYS A 1045 15.57 3.33 10.14
N ARG A 1046 16.36 2.28 10.44
CA ARG A 1046 17.74 2.42 10.94
C ARG A 1046 18.76 2.86 9.87
N SER A 1047 18.58 2.43 8.62
CA SER A 1047 19.52 2.62 7.52
C SER A 1047 18.80 2.47 6.18
N MET A 1048 19.49 2.64 5.04
CA MET A 1048 18.94 2.36 3.70
C MET A 1048 18.88 0.87 3.31
N SER A 1049 19.12 -0.04 4.25
CA SER A 1049 19.02 -1.49 3.99
C SER A 1049 17.63 -1.89 3.46
N SER A 1050 17.63 -2.87 2.56
CA SER A 1050 16.45 -3.48 1.96
C SER A 1050 15.58 -4.21 2.99
N GLY A 1051 14.37 -4.56 2.55
CA GLY A 1051 13.40 -5.31 3.33
C GLY A 1051 13.71 -6.80 3.37
N TYR A 1052 12.68 -7.62 3.53
CA TYR A 1052 12.86 -9.07 3.50
C TYR A 1052 13.07 -9.58 2.09
N ALA A 1053 12.31 -9.07 1.12
CA ALA A 1053 12.43 -9.45 -0.28
C ALA A 1053 13.76 -9.02 -0.92
N ASP A 1054 14.62 -8.31 -0.17
CA ASP A 1054 15.90 -7.77 -0.61
C ASP A 1054 15.79 -6.91 -1.88
N VAL A 1055 14.63 -6.26 -2.06
CA VAL A 1055 14.34 -5.34 -3.14
C VAL A 1055 14.52 -3.89 -2.67
N PRO A 1056 14.99 -3.00 -3.55
CA PRO A 1056 15.01 -1.58 -3.24
C PRO A 1056 13.56 -1.03 -3.25
N ASN A 1057 13.34 0.09 -2.57
CA ASN A 1057 12.00 0.70 -2.45
C ASN A 1057 12.00 2.10 -3.08
N PRO A 1058 11.37 2.27 -4.26
CA PRO A 1058 11.28 3.56 -4.95
C PRO A 1058 10.62 4.67 -4.13
N MET A 1059 9.70 4.32 -3.20
CA MET A 1059 9.01 5.30 -2.36
C MET A 1059 9.99 6.20 -1.58
N PHE A 1060 11.16 5.68 -1.18
CA PHE A 1060 12.16 6.44 -0.41
C PHE A 1060 12.80 7.60 -1.21
N TYR A 1061 12.60 7.63 -2.53
CA TYR A 1061 13.12 8.63 -3.45
C TYR A 1061 12.01 9.49 -4.06
N MET A 1062 10.74 9.20 -3.74
CA MET A 1062 9.60 9.94 -4.27
C MET A 1062 9.46 11.32 -3.60
N PRO A 1063 9.07 12.35 -4.35
CA PRO A 1063 8.75 13.65 -3.79
C PRO A 1063 7.58 13.51 -2.79
N GLY A 1064 7.72 14.14 -1.62
CA GLY A 1064 6.76 14.00 -0.51
C GLY A 1064 7.14 12.94 0.54
N THR A 1065 8.11 12.06 0.24
CA THR A 1065 8.66 11.12 1.22
C THR A 1065 9.89 11.69 1.89
N ARG A 1066 9.96 11.60 3.22
CA ARG A 1066 11.14 11.91 4.03
C ARG A 1066 11.58 10.73 4.87
N MET A 1067 12.88 10.61 5.07
CA MET A 1067 13.50 9.52 5.84
C MET A 1067 13.93 10.01 7.22
N LEU A 1068 13.33 9.47 8.27
CA LEU A 1068 13.75 9.67 9.65
C LEU A 1068 14.61 8.47 10.08
N PHE A 1069 15.93 8.65 10.07
CA PHE A 1069 16.86 7.58 10.43
C PHE A 1069 17.00 7.43 11.95
N GLY A 1070 16.92 6.18 12.42
CA GLY A 1070 17.09 5.88 13.84
C GLY A 1070 16.49 4.53 14.23
N ASP A 1071 16.72 4.13 15.48
CA ASP A 1071 15.93 3.06 16.09
C ASP A 1071 14.50 3.55 16.32
N ALA A 1072 13.51 2.71 15.97
CA ALA A 1072 12.11 3.12 15.96
C ALA A 1072 11.62 3.53 17.36
N LYS A 1073 12.11 2.89 18.44
CA LYS A 1073 11.73 3.27 19.80
C LYS A 1073 12.31 4.63 20.17
N THR A 1074 13.61 4.81 19.98
CA THR A 1074 14.28 6.08 20.30
C THR A 1074 13.64 7.25 19.55
N SER A 1075 13.34 7.08 18.25
CA SER A 1075 12.70 8.12 17.46
C SER A 1075 11.26 8.38 17.90
N CYS A 1076 10.46 7.34 18.23
CA CYS A 1076 9.11 7.54 18.77
C CYS A 1076 9.12 8.22 20.14
N ASP A 1077 10.02 7.84 21.05
CA ASP A 1077 10.16 8.47 22.37
C ASP A 1077 10.57 9.95 22.25
N ALA A 1078 11.42 10.28 21.27
CA ALA A 1078 11.80 11.65 20.97
C ALA A 1078 10.63 12.47 20.40
N ILE A 1079 9.88 11.93 19.43
CA ILE A 1079 8.67 12.56 18.88
C ILE A 1079 7.65 12.79 20.00
N LYS A 1080 7.44 11.78 20.86
CA LYS A 1080 6.53 11.88 22.02
C LYS A 1080 6.93 13.05 22.93
N SER A 1081 8.20 13.11 23.32
CA SER A 1081 8.72 14.14 24.22
C SER A 1081 8.63 15.55 23.60
N ALA A 1082 8.89 15.68 22.30
CA ALA A 1082 8.77 16.94 21.58
C ALA A 1082 7.30 17.39 21.41
N LEU A 1083 6.36 16.47 21.17
CA LEU A 1083 4.92 16.78 21.17
C LEU A 1083 4.42 17.20 22.55
N GLU A 1084 4.95 16.61 23.63
CA GLU A 1084 4.65 17.00 25.01
C GLU A 1084 5.17 18.41 25.33
N ALA A 1085 6.34 18.78 24.82
CA ALA A 1085 6.93 20.10 25.01
C ALA A 1085 6.18 21.23 24.25
N ARG A 1086 5.44 20.89 23.18
CA ARG A 1086 4.60 21.81 22.40
C ARG A 1086 3.13 21.84 22.87
N LYS A 1087 2.87 21.47 24.13
CA LYS A 1087 1.53 21.54 24.74
C LYS A 1087 1.11 22.95 25.06
#